data_AF-A0A1M7PKP0-F1
#
_entry.id   AF-A0A1M7PKP0-F1
#
_cell.length_a   1.000
_cell.length_b   1.000
_cell.length_c   1.000
_cell.angle_alpha   90.00
_cell.angle_beta   90.00
_cell.angle_gamma   90.00
#
_symmetry.space_group_name_H-M   'P 1'
#
loop_
_entity.id
_entity.type
_entity.pdbx_description
1 polymer ?
#
loop_
_entity_poly.entity_id
_entity_poly.type
_entity_poly.pdbx_seq_one_letter_code
_entity_poly.pdbx_strand_id
1 'polypeptide(L)'
;MRLEDHPTVRRLRETGAEDSKASERRPLDAEELRELALACGADDVGVVEIGRAELDPQRAEILRHYPWTRSLLSIVIKMAREPVRGTPRSVSNLEFHRAGHETNEVAARIVARLQDRGVRAVNPAMGFPMEMQQNPGNAIWIVSHKPVAVAAGLGRMGIHRNLIHPKFGNFVLLGTVLLDQEIGAVDEPIDFNPCLECNLCVAVCPVGAIKPDGEFNFQACFTHNYREFMGGFNDWVEQVADSRDAIDYRKRVNEPETASMWQSLTYGANYKSAYCMAVCPAGEDVIGPYLKDKASHRREILRPLQDRPETIYVVAGTDAEDVARRKWKNKIVKPVGNGMTPRTISGLLTFMPIVFQPEQSRGLNAVYHFTFTGAENRQATITVRDRKITIRDGLIGDADLRMTADSKTWLGFLAKEKNLFWALARRKIKISGNPKLLLAFGKCFPSPEIKREHVEIVPENSLLVPAIRPFEKNDPASGKVRWYGELVLSEIEQVTHNVKTFRLVNPHGGEMPFRHVAGQYLTLDIEPDGIATRRSYTIASPPSWRDHIEITLKREDHGLVSRWLHDTVKVGDRINVEAPSGSFVFSGSERPSVVLIGGGVGVTPMMSIARYLTDTGWPGTIYMLNSFLTPKDFIFESEIESLRTRNPRMHVATAITNPEGTSWSGATGFINARFLQANVPDIALHPALICGPTPMMDAVKATLIGLGVPAGQVRTESFGTDKRDPTQKADKSAKVVAKVSFLGTGLSAHARAGMSLLDVADEADVFIDNACRSGTCGTCLVKLKSGEVRMGTDEALSDDEKKDGYILACQAEPCGDVELEV
;
A
#
# COMPACT_ATOMS: atom_id res chain seq x y z
N MET A 1 49.48 -4.06 11.24
CA MET A 1 49.01 -4.22 12.63
C MET A 1 47.74 -5.07 12.60
N ARG A 2 47.64 -6.14 13.40
CA ARG A 2 46.39 -6.92 13.49
C ARG A 2 45.35 -6.13 14.27
N LEU A 3 44.06 -6.34 14.02
CA LEU A 3 42.96 -5.65 14.72
C LEU A 3 43.10 -5.79 16.26
N GLU A 4 43.44 -7.00 16.71
CA GLU A 4 43.75 -7.38 18.09
C GLU A 4 44.86 -6.53 18.75
N ASP A 5 45.77 -6.03 17.93
CA ASP A 5 46.95 -5.28 18.36
C ASP A 5 46.72 -3.76 18.31
N HIS A 6 45.54 -3.32 17.83
CA HIS A 6 45.20 -1.90 17.74
C HIS A 6 44.99 -1.32 19.15
N PRO A 7 45.68 -0.22 19.54
CA PRO A 7 45.59 0.36 20.89
C PRO A 7 44.17 0.69 21.33
N THR A 8 43.33 1.17 20.41
CA THR A 8 41.89 1.42 20.68
C THR A 8 41.11 0.15 20.97
N VAL A 9 41.35 -0.95 20.24
CA VAL A 9 40.65 -2.23 20.44
C VAL A 9 41.03 -2.85 21.79
N ARG A 10 42.32 -2.82 22.14
CA ARG A 10 42.80 -3.26 23.45
C ARG A 10 42.17 -2.45 24.58
N ARG A 11 42.17 -1.12 24.46
CA ARG A 11 41.55 -0.23 25.45
C ARG A 11 40.05 -0.48 25.62
N LEU A 12 39.32 -0.72 24.54
CA LEU A 12 37.87 -0.91 24.56
C LEU A 12 37.48 -2.27 25.17
N ARG A 13 38.28 -3.31 24.92
CA ARG A 13 38.18 -4.62 25.58
C ARG A 13 38.56 -4.55 27.07
N GLU A 14 39.61 -3.79 27.42
CA GLU A 14 40.02 -3.54 28.81
C GLU A 14 38.95 -2.80 29.62
N THR A 15 38.19 -1.90 29.00
CA THR A 15 37.10 -1.18 29.66
C THR A 15 35.77 -1.94 29.67
N GLY A 16 35.69 -3.13 29.06
CA GLY A 16 34.45 -3.91 28.95
C GLY A 16 33.33 -3.21 28.17
N ALA A 17 33.67 -2.23 27.32
CA ALA A 17 32.70 -1.39 26.63
C ALA A 17 32.05 -2.06 25.41
N GLU A 18 32.48 -3.26 25.01
CA GLU A 18 31.90 -4.02 23.88
C GLU A 18 30.49 -4.56 24.21
N ASP A 19 30.17 -4.90 25.48
CA ASP A 19 28.93 -5.60 25.85
C ASP A 19 27.84 -4.73 26.49
N SER A 20 28.13 -3.49 26.91
CA SER A 20 27.18 -2.70 27.73
C SER A 20 26.07 -1.98 26.96
N LYS A 21 26.14 -1.85 25.63
CA LYS A 21 25.14 -1.13 24.80
C LYS A 21 24.15 -2.03 24.04
N ALA A 22 24.35 -3.34 24.06
CA ALA A 22 23.44 -4.31 23.42
C ALA A 22 22.36 -4.87 24.37
N SER A 23 22.55 -4.68 25.69
CA SER A 23 21.63 -5.15 26.73
C SER A 23 20.43 -4.20 26.89
N GLU A 24 19.23 -4.68 26.51
CA GLU A 24 17.91 -4.05 26.68
C GLU A 24 17.75 -2.62 26.14
N ARG A 25 17.64 -2.48 24.81
CA ARG A 25 17.14 -1.23 24.19
C ARG A 25 15.65 -1.06 24.54
N ARG A 26 15.37 -0.32 25.61
CA ARG A 26 14.00 0.11 25.94
C ARG A 26 13.48 1.05 24.85
N PRO A 27 12.16 1.07 24.58
CA PRO A 27 11.57 2.08 23.72
C PRO A 27 11.93 3.49 24.19
N LEU A 28 12.13 4.41 23.25
CA LEU A 28 12.31 5.82 23.57
C LEU A 28 11.01 6.38 24.13
N ASP A 29 11.13 7.22 25.15
CA ASP A 29 10.00 7.99 25.63
C ASP A 29 9.67 9.09 24.60
N ALA A 30 8.39 9.14 24.22
CA ALA A 30 7.92 10.05 23.19
C ALA A 30 8.02 11.51 23.62
N GLU A 31 7.74 11.79 24.89
CA GLU A 31 7.74 13.14 25.43
C GLU A 31 9.16 13.67 25.57
N GLU A 32 10.09 12.85 26.08
CA GLU A 32 11.51 13.21 26.10
C GLU A 32 12.07 13.50 24.70
N LEU A 33 11.60 12.77 23.68
CA LEU A 33 12.01 12.98 22.30
C LEU A 33 11.45 14.29 21.73
N ARG A 34 10.19 14.62 22.04
CA ARG A 34 9.57 15.91 21.70
C ARG A 34 10.30 17.06 22.38
N GLU A 35 10.52 16.98 23.69
CA GLU A 35 11.26 17.97 24.45
C GLU A 35 12.68 18.18 23.89
N LEU A 36 13.38 17.09 23.54
CA LEU A 36 14.70 17.16 22.92
C LEU A 36 14.64 17.91 21.58
N ALA A 37 13.66 17.61 20.73
CA ALA A 37 13.52 18.23 19.42
C ALA A 37 13.13 19.71 19.50
N LEU A 38 12.21 20.06 20.41
CA LEU A 38 11.86 21.45 20.73
C LEU A 38 13.07 22.22 21.27
N ALA A 39 13.85 21.62 22.19
CA ALA A 39 15.08 22.20 22.70
C ALA A 39 16.16 22.37 21.61
N CYS A 40 16.13 21.54 20.58
CA CYS A 40 17.01 21.69 19.41
C CYS A 40 16.52 22.78 18.43
N GLY A 41 15.31 23.32 18.61
CA GLY A 41 14.76 24.44 17.83
C GLY A 41 13.63 24.08 16.88
N ALA A 42 13.01 22.91 16.99
CA ALA A 42 11.75 22.64 16.28
C ALA A 42 10.62 23.51 16.85
N ASP A 43 9.67 23.93 16.02
CA ASP A 43 8.47 24.67 16.45
C ASP A 43 7.30 23.75 16.84
N ASP A 44 7.24 22.56 16.24
CA ASP A 44 6.34 21.47 16.61
C ASP A 44 6.95 20.13 16.17
N VAL A 45 6.52 19.04 16.79
CA VAL A 45 7.15 17.73 16.68
C VAL A 45 6.10 16.63 16.79
N GLY A 46 6.17 15.67 15.88
CA GLY A 46 5.33 14.47 15.91
C GLY A 46 6.18 13.23 15.72
N VAL A 47 5.78 12.14 16.37
CA VAL A 47 6.46 10.85 16.32
C VAL A 47 5.55 9.80 15.69
N VAL A 48 6.12 8.98 14.81
CA VAL A 48 5.38 7.92 14.14
C VAL A 48 6.26 6.69 13.96
N GLU A 49 5.68 5.51 14.14
CA GLU A 49 6.36 4.26 13.83
C GLU A 49 6.47 4.06 12.31
N ILE A 50 7.54 3.40 11.86
CA ILE A 50 7.69 3.07 10.43
C ILE A 50 6.55 2.17 9.93
N GLY A 51 5.90 1.45 10.85
CA GLY A 51 4.78 0.55 10.61
C GLY A 51 3.44 1.22 10.27
N ARG A 52 3.31 2.55 10.31
CA ARG A 52 2.03 3.18 9.99
C ARG A 52 1.62 3.05 8.53
N ALA A 53 0.34 2.70 8.29
CA ALA A 53 -0.21 2.47 6.95
C ALA A 53 -0.07 3.69 6.03
N GLU A 54 -0.16 4.89 6.59
CA GLU A 54 0.08 6.17 5.90
C GLU A 54 1.48 6.28 5.28
N LEU A 55 2.44 5.50 5.78
CA LEU A 55 3.81 5.45 5.30
C LEU A 55 4.06 4.34 4.26
N ASP A 56 3.09 3.46 4.00
CA ASP A 56 3.20 2.35 3.04
C ASP A 56 3.81 2.80 1.68
N PRO A 57 3.38 3.93 1.06
CA PRO A 57 3.90 4.32 -0.26
C PRO A 57 5.39 4.63 -0.31
N GLN A 58 6.04 4.88 0.83
CA GLN A 58 7.46 5.24 0.92
C GLN A 58 8.28 4.33 1.84
N ARG A 59 7.64 3.50 2.68
CA ARG A 59 8.31 2.63 3.66
C ARG A 59 9.42 1.79 3.03
N ALA A 60 9.10 1.11 1.92
CA ALA A 60 10.05 0.22 1.26
C ALA A 60 11.32 0.96 0.82
N GLU A 61 11.20 2.19 0.34
CA GLU A 61 12.35 3.01 -0.06
C GLU A 61 13.14 3.49 1.16
N ILE A 62 12.46 3.92 2.23
CA ILE A 62 13.12 4.30 3.50
C ILE A 62 13.92 3.11 4.06
N LEU A 63 13.33 1.92 4.14
CA LEU A 63 13.98 0.71 4.65
C LEU A 63 15.06 0.16 3.70
N ARG A 64 14.99 0.50 2.41
CA ARG A 64 16.06 0.17 1.46
C ARG A 64 17.34 0.96 1.75
N HIS A 65 17.22 2.25 2.05
CA HIS A 65 18.37 3.09 2.40
C HIS A 65 18.79 2.94 3.87
N TYR A 66 17.81 2.74 4.76
CA TYR A 66 18.00 2.67 6.22
C TYR A 66 17.20 1.50 6.83
N PRO A 67 17.66 0.24 6.65
CA PRO A 67 16.92 -0.98 7.04
C PRO A 67 16.71 -1.15 8.55
N TRP A 68 17.45 -0.39 9.34
CA TRP A 68 17.37 -0.35 10.79
C TRP A 68 16.29 0.60 11.31
N THR A 69 15.64 1.38 10.45
CA THR A 69 14.62 2.34 10.86
C THR A 69 13.45 1.62 11.53
N ARG A 70 13.04 2.10 12.70
CA ARG A 70 11.89 1.62 13.48
C ARG A 70 10.87 2.73 13.72
N SER A 71 11.32 3.97 13.86
CA SER A 71 10.45 5.13 14.04
C SER A 71 10.99 6.36 13.32
N LEU A 72 10.11 7.35 13.14
CA LEU A 72 10.37 8.61 12.48
C LEU A 72 9.91 9.75 13.37
N LEU A 73 10.75 10.76 13.50
CA LEU A 73 10.47 12.00 14.20
C LEU A 73 10.28 13.11 13.16
N SER A 74 9.04 13.53 12.96
CA SER A 74 8.69 14.65 12.09
C SER A 74 8.84 15.96 12.85
N ILE A 75 9.54 16.93 12.27
CA ILE A 75 9.71 18.26 12.85
C ILE A 75 9.11 19.33 11.95
N VAL A 76 8.58 20.37 12.58
CA VAL A 76 8.01 21.55 11.94
C VAL A 76 8.92 22.74 12.22
N ILE A 77 9.25 23.49 11.16
CA ILE A 77 9.87 24.82 11.26
C ILE A 77 8.91 25.84 10.66
N LYS A 78 8.52 26.83 11.46
CA LYS A 78 7.62 27.89 11.03
C LYS A 78 8.33 28.87 10.09
N MET A 79 7.59 29.35 9.11
CA MET A 79 8.04 30.41 8.21
C MET A 79 7.43 31.76 8.59
N ALA A 80 8.20 32.81 8.36
CA ALA A 80 7.69 34.17 8.41
C ALA A 80 6.66 34.39 7.28
N ARG A 81 5.48 34.90 7.64
CA ARG A 81 4.32 34.98 6.73
C ARG A 81 4.46 36.10 5.71
N GLU A 82 4.88 37.28 6.15
CA GLU A 82 4.95 38.48 5.30
C GLU A 82 5.94 38.32 4.13
N PRO A 83 7.13 37.71 4.31
CA PRO A 83 8.00 37.34 3.20
C PRO A 83 7.30 36.48 2.13
N VAL A 84 6.44 35.56 2.53
CA VAL A 84 5.70 34.66 1.64
C VAL A 84 4.47 35.34 1.01
N ARG A 85 3.80 36.23 1.74
CA ARG A 85 2.61 36.97 1.29
C ARG A 85 2.92 38.07 0.29
N GLY A 86 4.13 38.62 0.36
CA GLY A 86 4.57 39.71 -0.52
C GLY A 86 4.66 39.31 -2.00
N THR A 87 4.58 40.31 -2.87
CA THR A 87 4.84 40.14 -4.30
C THR A 87 6.33 39.96 -4.66
N PRO A 88 7.34 40.47 -3.91
CA PRO A 88 8.73 40.25 -4.27
C PRO A 88 9.16 38.78 -4.10
N ARG A 89 9.38 38.10 -5.22
CA ARG A 89 9.79 36.67 -5.26
C ARG A 89 11.10 36.40 -4.52
N SER A 90 12.05 37.35 -4.56
CA SER A 90 13.33 37.20 -3.88
C SER A 90 13.16 37.09 -2.37
N VAL A 91 12.22 37.85 -1.80
CA VAL A 91 11.95 37.85 -0.35
C VAL A 91 11.31 36.53 0.07
N SER A 92 10.34 36.02 -0.70
CA SER A 92 9.75 34.70 -0.41
C SER A 92 10.78 33.58 -0.53
N ASN A 93 11.66 33.61 -1.53
CA ASN A 93 12.71 32.60 -1.68
C ASN A 93 13.77 32.66 -0.59
N LEU A 94 14.17 33.86 -0.16
CA LEU A 94 15.06 34.01 0.99
C LEU A 94 14.47 33.31 2.24
N GLU A 95 13.16 33.44 2.45
CA GLU A 95 12.48 32.77 3.56
C GLU A 95 12.44 31.25 3.40
N PHE A 96 12.17 30.73 2.20
CA PHE A 96 12.25 29.29 1.94
C PHE A 96 13.65 28.71 2.19
N HIS A 97 14.68 29.42 1.74
CA HIS A 97 16.08 29.01 1.93
C HIS A 97 16.47 29.02 3.40
N ARG A 98 16.11 30.09 4.12
CA ARG A 98 16.33 30.21 5.57
C ARG A 98 15.66 29.07 6.33
N ALA A 99 14.36 28.89 6.14
CA ALA A 99 13.58 27.85 6.81
C ALA A 99 14.12 26.45 6.47
N GLY A 100 14.54 26.26 5.22
CA GLY A 100 15.08 24.99 4.76
C GLY A 100 16.44 24.67 5.39
N HIS A 101 17.33 25.65 5.48
CA HIS A 101 18.60 25.51 6.19
C HIS A 101 18.36 25.23 7.68
N GLU A 102 17.48 25.98 8.33
CA GLU A 102 17.13 25.77 9.74
C GLU A 102 16.56 24.38 10.00
N THR A 103 15.71 23.86 9.11
CA THR A 103 15.17 22.49 9.22
C THR A 103 16.29 21.45 9.25
N ASN A 104 17.28 21.56 8.37
CA ASN A 104 18.41 20.63 8.34
C ASN A 104 19.33 20.79 9.56
N GLU A 105 19.55 22.03 10.01
CA GLU A 105 20.37 22.32 11.20
C GLU A 105 19.72 21.80 12.49
N VAL A 106 18.41 21.99 12.66
CA VAL A 106 17.64 21.43 13.79
C VAL A 106 17.71 19.91 13.78
N ALA A 107 17.45 19.28 12.63
CA ALA A 107 17.51 17.83 12.50
C ALA A 107 18.93 17.28 12.77
N ALA A 108 19.98 17.98 12.32
CA ALA A 108 21.36 17.60 12.61
C ALA A 108 21.69 17.67 14.11
N ARG A 109 21.23 18.73 14.81
CA ARG A 109 21.36 18.83 16.27
C ARG A 109 20.64 17.70 16.99
N ILE A 110 19.41 17.36 16.57
CA ILE A 110 18.66 16.23 17.12
C ILE A 110 19.44 14.93 16.97
N VAL A 111 19.95 14.65 15.76
CA VAL A 111 20.76 13.44 15.48
C VAL A 111 21.98 13.38 16.39
N ALA A 112 22.73 14.49 16.55
CA ALA A 112 23.90 14.52 17.42
C ALA A 112 23.54 14.19 18.89
N ARG A 113 22.46 14.79 19.41
CA ARG A 113 22.01 14.55 20.80
C ARG A 113 21.49 13.14 21.03
N LEU A 114 20.88 12.53 20.02
CA LEU A 114 20.47 11.13 20.05
C LEU A 114 21.66 10.18 20.01
N GLN A 115 22.68 10.48 19.21
CA GLN A 115 23.92 9.70 19.15
C GLN A 115 24.70 9.74 20.47
N ASP A 116 24.72 10.88 21.16
CA ASP A 116 25.29 10.98 22.52
C ASP A 116 24.60 10.03 23.51
N ARG A 117 23.32 9.73 23.29
CA ARG A 117 22.51 8.77 24.07
C ARG A 117 22.60 7.32 23.55
N GLY A 118 23.42 7.07 22.53
CA GLY A 118 23.56 5.75 21.92
C GLY A 118 22.41 5.33 21.00
N VAL A 119 21.54 6.26 20.61
CA VAL A 119 20.47 6.03 19.63
C VAL A 119 21.04 6.26 18.24
N ARG A 120 20.82 5.31 17.32
CA ARG A 120 21.21 5.53 15.92
C ARG A 120 20.13 6.35 15.24
N ALA A 121 20.52 7.50 14.73
CA ALA A 121 19.64 8.42 14.03
C ALA A 121 20.29 8.96 12.75
N VAL A 122 19.46 9.35 11.78
CA VAL A 122 19.90 10.05 10.56
C VAL A 122 18.91 11.14 10.17
N ASN A 123 19.44 12.22 9.59
CA ASN A 123 18.69 13.31 8.99
C ASN A 123 18.73 13.17 7.45
N PRO A 124 17.72 12.57 6.81
CA PRO A 124 17.46 12.74 5.39
C PRO A 124 17.28 14.22 5.05
N ALA A 125 17.91 14.69 3.98
CA ALA A 125 17.82 16.10 3.60
C ALA A 125 16.36 16.52 3.36
N MET A 126 15.94 17.64 3.95
CA MET A 126 14.64 18.26 3.66
C MET A 126 14.53 18.70 2.19
N GLY A 127 15.68 19.07 1.62
CA GLY A 127 15.82 19.69 0.31
C GLY A 127 16.15 18.70 -0.82
N PHE A 128 16.35 19.27 -2.01
CA PHE A 128 16.39 18.55 -3.28
C PHE A 128 17.27 17.31 -3.24
N PRO A 129 16.77 16.18 -3.74
CA PRO A 129 17.54 14.97 -3.73
C PRO A 129 18.77 15.13 -4.60
N MET A 130 19.80 14.34 -4.31
CA MET A 130 21.00 14.26 -5.13
C MET A 130 21.08 12.94 -5.91
N GLU A 131 20.16 12.02 -5.61
CA GLU A 131 20.13 10.67 -6.18
C GLU A 131 19.41 10.62 -7.53
N MET A 132 19.93 11.41 -8.48
CA MET A 132 19.35 11.59 -9.82
C MET A 132 19.40 10.33 -10.70
N GLN A 133 20.12 9.29 -10.27
CA GLN A 133 20.24 8.01 -10.96
C GLN A 133 19.25 6.96 -10.45
N GLN A 134 18.39 7.29 -9.46
CA GLN A 134 17.38 6.34 -8.97
C GLN A 134 16.41 5.93 -10.09
N ASN A 135 15.94 4.68 -10.02
CA ASN A 135 15.07 4.07 -11.03
C ASN A 135 13.89 5.00 -11.37
N PRO A 136 13.51 5.18 -12.65
CA PRO A 136 12.47 6.14 -13.06
C PRO A 136 11.03 5.83 -12.63
N GLY A 137 10.83 4.91 -11.67
CA GLY A 137 9.57 4.64 -10.98
C GLY A 137 9.58 4.95 -9.48
N ASN A 138 10.74 5.32 -8.90
CA ASN A 138 10.87 5.64 -7.47
C ASN A 138 10.83 7.15 -7.25
N ALA A 139 10.33 7.56 -6.07
CA ALA A 139 10.41 8.95 -5.65
C ALA A 139 11.88 9.37 -5.59
N ILE A 140 12.23 10.50 -6.20
CA ILE A 140 13.59 11.06 -6.14
C ILE A 140 14.04 11.35 -4.69
N TRP A 141 13.10 11.50 -3.76
CA TRP A 141 13.33 11.79 -2.34
C TRP A 141 13.46 10.50 -1.53
N ILE A 142 14.45 10.44 -0.62
CA ILE A 142 14.59 9.31 0.32
C ILE A 142 13.41 9.28 1.30
N VAL A 143 12.97 10.44 1.78
CA VAL A 143 11.79 10.60 2.64
C VAL A 143 10.88 11.65 2.06
N SER A 144 9.60 11.32 1.93
CA SER A 144 8.53 12.27 1.67
C SER A 144 7.99 12.80 3.00
N HIS A 145 8.43 13.99 3.40
CA HIS A 145 8.13 14.57 4.72
C HIS A 145 6.64 14.87 4.96
N LYS A 146 5.87 15.20 3.92
CA LYS A 146 4.43 15.55 4.06
C LYS A 146 3.59 14.37 4.60
N PRO A 147 3.63 13.16 4.01
CA PRO A 147 2.94 12.01 4.59
C PRO A 147 3.39 11.67 6.02
N VAL A 148 4.69 11.81 6.34
CA VAL A 148 5.19 11.59 7.71
C VAL A 148 4.55 12.58 8.68
N ALA A 149 4.51 13.87 8.33
CA ALA A 149 3.88 14.89 9.17
C ALA A 149 2.36 14.67 9.34
N VAL A 150 1.66 14.19 8.30
CA VAL A 150 0.24 13.81 8.41
C VAL A 150 0.06 12.63 9.36
N ALA A 151 0.88 11.58 9.20
CA ALA A 151 0.84 10.38 10.03
C ALA A 151 1.15 10.69 11.50
N ALA A 152 2.04 11.67 11.73
CA ALA A 152 2.44 12.13 13.05
C ALA A 152 1.53 13.23 13.63
N GLY A 153 0.34 13.47 13.07
CA GLY A 153 -0.64 14.41 13.63
C GLY A 153 -0.33 15.90 13.47
N LEU A 154 0.68 16.28 12.68
CA LEU A 154 1.11 17.69 12.54
C LEU A 154 0.26 18.50 11.55
N GLY A 155 -0.70 17.88 10.88
CA GLY A 155 -1.62 18.58 9.98
C GLY A 155 -2.23 17.68 8.91
N ARG A 156 -2.98 18.30 8.00
CA ARG A 156 -3.58 17.62 6.82
C ARG A 156 -3.27 18.35 5.54
N MET A 157 -3.35 17.64 4.43
CA MET A 157 -3.15 18.21 3.11
C MET A 157 -4.34 19.09 2.73
N GLY A 158 -4.08 20.37 2.44
CA GLY A 158 -5.07 21.24 1.82
C GLY A 158 -5.27 20.94 0.33
N ILE A 159 -6.32 21.49 -0.29
CA ILE A 159 -6.57 21.34 -1.74
C ILE A 159 -5.40 21.84 -2.61
N HIS A 160 -4.59 22.78 -2.10
CA HIS A 160 -3.37 23.28 -2.73
C HIS A 160 -2.14 22.34 -2.56
N ARG A 161 -2.32 21.17 -1.96
CA ARG A 161 -1.29 20.14 -1.72
C ARG A 161 -0.10 20.58 -0.85
N ASN A 162 -0.28 21.56 0.02
CA ASN A 162 0.64 21.81 1.14
C ASN A 162 0.00 21.29 2.42
N LEU A 163 0.83 20.83 3.37
CA LEU A 163 0.38 20.55 4.72
C LEU A 163 -0.15 21.86 5.31
N ILE A 164 -1.30 21.80 5.96
CA ILE A 164 -1.83 22.89 6.79
C ILE A 164 -1.75 22.40 8.23
N HIS A 165 -0.85 23.01 8.99
CA HIS A 165 -0.72 22.83 10.43
C HIS A 165 -1.91 23.50 11.15
N PRO A 166 -2.53 22.88 12.17
CA PRO A 166 -3.66 23.47 12.91
C PRO A 166 -3.35 24.86 13.46
N LYS A 167 -2.16 25.03 14.03
CA LYS A 167 -1.68 26.31 14.57
C LYS A 167 -1.04 27.24 13.54
N PHE A 168 0.02 26.80 12.86
CA PHE A 168 0.85 27.65 12.01
C PHE A 168 0.32 27.83 10.56
N GLY A 169 -0.72 27.10 10.18
CA GLY A 169 -1.21 27.09 8.81
C GLY A 169 -0.26 26.35 7.87
N ASN A 170 -0.22 26.76 6.59
CA ASN A 170 0.73 26.21 5.62
C ASN A 170 2.07 26.95 5.54
N PHE A 171 2.34 27.84 6.50
CA PHE A 171 3.60 28.58 6.61
C PHE A 171 4.62 27.76 7.41
N VAL A 172 4.88 26.53 6.97
CA VAL A 172 5.78 25.58 7.62
C VAL A 172 6.66 24.86 6.60
N LEU A 173 7.88 24.50 7.00
CA LEU A 173 8.68 23.46 6.38
C LEU A 173 8.81 22.26 7.32
N LEU A 174 9.08 21.11 6.72
CA LEU A 174 9.05 19.82 7.40
C LEU A 174 10.40 19.14 7.27
N GLY A 175 10.88 18.57 8.36
CA GLY A 175 12.02 17.66 8.39
C GLY A 175 11.60 16.32 8.98
N THR A 176 12.39 15.29 8.76
CA THR A 176 12.16 13.98 9.40
C THR A 176 13.49 13.40 9.82
N VAL A 177 13.60 12.93 11.06
CA VAL A 177 14.75 12.17 11.56
C VAL A 177 14.33 10.70 11.67
N LEU A 178 15.13 9.79 11.13
CA LEU A 178 14.89 8.34 11.20
C LEU A 178 15.66 7.73 12.36
N LEU A 179 15.05 6.82 13.10
CA LEU A 179 15.56 6.28 14.37
C LEU A 179 15.59 4.74 14.34
N ASP A 180 16.56 4.12 15.02
CA ASP A 180 16.68 2.65 15.14
C ASP A 180 15.93 2.02 16.32
N GLN A 181 15.18 2.81 17.09
CA GLN A 181 14.44 2.36 18.26
C GLN A 181 12.94 2.57 18.08
N GLU A 182 12.16 1.71 18.76
CA GLU A 182 10.72 1.90 18.93
C GLU A 182 10.45 3.07 19.90
N ILE A 183 9.28 3.68 19.79
CA ILE A 183 8.85 4.78 20.67
C ILE A 183 7.64 4.28 21.45
N GLY A 184 7.62 4.50 22.77
CA GLY A 184 6.60 3.92 23.65
C GLY A 184 5.17 4.40 23.39
N ALA A 185 5.00 5.62 22.85
CA ALA A 185 3.72 6.16 22.40
C ALA A 185 3.93 6.95 21.10
N VAL A 186 3.09 6.70 20.09
CA VAL A 186 3.17 7.39 18.80
C VAL A 186 1.97 8.30 18.59
N ASP A 187 2.12 9.31 17.75
CA ASP A 187 1.02 10.22 17.39
C ASP A 187 0.09 9.57 16.36
N GLU A 188 -1.10 10.15 16.26
CA GLU A 188 -2.16 9.77 15.31
C GLU A 188 -2.46 10.94 14.37
N PRO A 189 -2.91 10.68 13.12
CA PRO A 189 -3.43 11.73 12.27
C PRO A 189 -4.57 12.50 12.94
N ILE A 190 -4.58 13.82 12.79
CA ILE A 190 -5.71 14.65 13.25
C ILE A 190 -7.00 14.26 12.52
N ASP A 191 -8.12 14.33 13.25
CA ASP A 191 -9.45 13.89 12.82
C ASP A 191 -10.19 14.91 11.92
N PHE A 192 -9.66 16.12 11.79
CA PHE A 192 -10.21 17.17 10.94
C PHE A 192 -9.20 17.71 9.91
N ASN A 193 -9.68 18.29 8.80
CA ASN A 193 -8.82 19.00 7.85
C ASN A 193 -8.82 20.51 8.14
N PRO A 194 -7.67 21.15 8.45
CA PRO A 194 -7.62 22.60 8.68
C PRO A 194 -7.93 23.46 7.45
N CYS A 195 -8.07 22.86 6.26
CA CYS A 195 -8.45 23.57 5.04
C CYS A 195 -9.85 24.18 5.17
N LEU A 196 -9.98 25.49 4.92
CA LEU A 196 -11.26 26.20 5.00
C LEU A 196 -12.12 26.11 3.73
N GLU A 197 -11.64 25.44 2.67
CA GLU A 197 -12.30 25.36 1.35
C GLU A 197 -12.68 26.73 0.74
N CYS A 198 -12.01 27.80 1.18
CA CYS A 198 -12.31 29.18 0.79
C CYS A 198 -11.97 29.53 -0.68
N ASN A 199 -11.35 28.60 -1.41
CA ASN A 199 -10.96 28.72 -2.83
C ASN A 199 -10.01 29.89 -3.18
N LEU A 200 -9.38 30.55 -2.20
CA LEU A 200 -8.41 31.62 -2.46
C LEU A 200 -7.19 31.10 -3.25
N CYS A 201 -6.69 29.91 -2.92
CA CYS A 201 -5.60 29.27 -3.64
C CYS A 201 -5.96 28.94 -5.10
N VAL A 202 -7.22 28.58 -5.37
CA VAL A 202 -7.76 28.37 -6.72
C VAL A 202 -7.83 29.69 -7.47
N ALA A 203 -8.35 30.74 -6.81
CA ALA A 203 -8.51 32.07 -7.38
C ALA A 203 -7.15 32.69 -7.78
N VAL A 204 -6.10 32.46 -6.99
CA VAL A 204 -4.76 33.02 -7.26
C VAL A 204 -3.89 32.15 -8.17
N CYS A 205 -4.19 30.85 -8.34
CA CYS A 205 -3.32 29.94 -9.10
C CYS A 205 -3.16 30.41 -10.56
N PRO A 206 -1.94 30.68 -11.03
CA PRO A 206 -1.70 31.26 -12.36
C PRO A 206 -1.98 30.28 -13.49
N VAL A 207 -1.69 28.98 -13.27
CA VAL A 207 -1.84 27.91 -14.27
C VAL A 207 -3.10 27.07 -14.09
N GLY A 208 -3.93 27.39 -13.10
CA GLY A 208 -5.14 26.60 -12.81
C GLY A 208 -4.86 25.16 -12.36
N ALA A 209 -3.72 24.93 -11.72
CA ALA A 209 -3.32 23.63 -11.19
C ALA A 209 -4.20 23.15 -10.04
N ILE A 210 -4.78 24.07 -9.26
CA ILE A 210 -5.63 23.76 -8.11
C ILE A 210 -7.09 23.95 -8.53
N LYS A 211 -7.93 22.94 -8.32
CA LYS A 211 -9.36 22.98 -8.64
C LYS A 211 -10.23 23.09 -7.37
N PRO A 212 -11.46 23.64 -7.46
CA PRO A 212 -12.36 23.77 -6.31
C PRO A 212 -12.79 22.44 -5.67
N ASP A 213 -12.80 21.35 -6.45
CA ASP A 213 -13.17 19.99 -6.04
C ASP A 213 -11.99 19.21 -5.41
N GLY A 214 -10.82 19.85 -5.23
CA GLY A 214 -9.63 19.22 -4.67
C GLY A 214 -8.73 18.51 -5.69
N GLU A 215 -9.13 18.46 -6.97
CA GLU A 215 -8.24 17.98 -8.03
C GLU A 215 -7.01 18.88 -8.16
N PHE A 216 -5.86 18.26 -8.45
CA PHE A 216 -4.59 18.95 -8.57
C PHE A 216 -3.79 18.49 -9.78
N ASN A 217 -3.54 19.40 -10.72
CA ASN A 217 -2.68 19.16 -11.87
C ASN A 217 -1.22 19.47 -11.49
N PHE A 218 -0.49 18.42 -11.10
CA PHE A 218 0.91 18.53 -10.71
C PHE A 218 1.80 19.02 -11.85
N GLN A 219 1.59 18.55 -13.09
CA GLN A 219 2.40 18.97 -14.24
C GLN A 219 2.33 20.49 -14.46
N ALA A 220 1.14 21.07 -14.43
CA ALA A 220 0.95 22.51 -14.56
C ALA A 220 1.66 23.28 -13.43
N CYS A 221 1.49 22.84 -12.17
CA CYS A 221 2.17 23.45 -11.03
C CYS A 221 3.70 23.33 -11.16
N PHE A 222 4.19 22.15 -11.52
CA PHE A 222 5.60 21.84 -11.69
C PHE A 222 6.23 22.72 -12.78
N THR A 223 5.67 22.75 -13.99
CA THR A 223 6.21 23.53 -15.12
C THR A 223 6.35 25.01 -14.78
N HIS A 224 5.38 25.59 -14.06
CA HIS A 224 5.43 27.01 -13.71
C HIS A 224 6.22 27.29 -12.44
N ASN A 225 5.85 26.68 -11.32
CA ASN A 225 6.44 26.98 -10.02
C ASN A 225 7.91 26.52 -9.95
N TYR A 226 8.22 25.38 -10.58
CA TYR A 226 9.55 24.78 -10.57
C TYR A 226 10.35 25.10 -11.84
N ARG A 227 10.05 26.21 -12.53
CA ARG A 227 10.75 26.63 -13.75
C ARG A 227 12.26 26.77 -13.58
N GLU A 228 12.72 27.09 -12.38
CA GLU A 228 14.13 27.29 -12.01
C GLU A 228 14.78 26.08 -11.35
N PHE A 229 14.10 24.93 -11.38
CA PHE A 229 14.60 23.66 -10.84
C PHE A 229 14.99 22.72 -11.98
N MET A 230 15.36 21.49 -11.65
CA MET A 230 15.89 20.47 -12.56
C MET A 230 15.14 20.36 -13.90
N GLY A 231 13.80 20.26 -13.89
CA GLY A 231 13.02 20.13 -15.12
C GLY A 231 13.11 21.35 -16.03
N GLY A 232 13.11 22.55 -15.45
CA GLY A 232 13.24 23.80 -16.21
C GLY A 232 14.69 24.15 -16.58
N PHE A 233 15.66 23.71 -15.77
CA PHE A 233 17.09 23.79 -16.09
C PHE A 233 17.42 22.91 -17.29
N ASN A 234 16.93 21.67 -17.32
CA ASN A 234 17.12 20.78 -18.47
C ASN A 234 16.51 21.39 -19.75
N ASP A 235 15.28 21.91 -19.68
CA ASP A 235 14.67 22.61 -20.82
C ASP A 235 15.46 23.87 -21.23
N TRP A 236 16.02 24.62 -20.27
CA TRP A 236 16.88 25.77 -20.57
C TRP A 236 18.17 25.34 -21.29
N VAL A 237 18.87 24.31 -20.81
CA VAL A 237 20.09 23.76 -21.43
C VAL A 237 19.79 23.26 -22.85
N GLU A 238 18.67 22.57 -23.05
CA GLU A 238 18.23 22.15 -24.37
C GLU A 238 17.96 23.34 -25.29
N GLN A 239 17.33 24.41 -24.80
CA GLN A 239 17.16 25.64 -25.59
C GLN A 239 18.50 26.30 -25.94
N VAL A 240 19.52 26.24 -25.07
CA VAL A 240 20.88 26.68 -25.40
C VAL A 240 21.45 25.82 -26.54
N ALA A 241 21.36 24.49 -26.41
CA ALA A 241 21.91 23.54 -27.38
C ALA A 241 21.21 23.60 -28.75
N ASP A 242 19.89 23.79 -28.76
CA ASP A 242 19.05 23.87 -29.97
C ASP A 242 19.16 25.22 -30.69
N SER A 243 19.79 26.23 -30.07
CA SER A 243 19.92 27.57 -30.65
C SER A 243 21.06 27.63 -31.67
N ARG A 244 20.79 28.19 -32.85
CA ARG A 244 21.79 28.32 -33.91
C ARG A 244 22.90 29.33 -33.58
N ASP A 245 22.52 30.39 -32.90
CA ASP A 245 23.39 31.50 -32.51
C ASP A 245 22.78 32.26 -31.30
N ALA A 246 23.49 33.28 -30.81
CA ALA A 246 23.04 34.08 -29.67
C ALA A 246 21.76 34.91 -29.93
N ILE A 247 21.41 35.19 -31.19
CA ILE A 247 20.17 35.91 -31.55
C ILE A 247 19.00 34.93 -31.49
N ASP A 248 19.14 33.72 -32.03
CA ASP A 248 18.14 32.65 -31.92
C ASP A 248 17.88 32.28 -30.45
N TYR A 249 18.94 32.15 -29.66
CA TYR A 249 18.83 31.93 -28.21
C TYR A 249 18.03 33.04 -27.52
N ARG A 250 18.36 34.32 -27.75
CA ARG A 250 17.66 35.44 -27.11
C ARG A 250 16.19 35.59 -27.54
N LYS A 251 15.81 35.05 -28.69
CA LYS A 251 14.39 34.95 -29.11
C LYS A 251 13.64 33.87 -28.33
N ARG A 252 14.33 32.80 -27.91
CA ARG A 252 13.76 31.67 -27.16
C ARG A 252 13.76 31.93 -25.65
N VAL A 253 14.87 32.43 -25.12
CA VAL A 253 15.09 32.76 -23.70
C VAL A 253 15.60 34.19 -23.61
N ASN A 254 14.80 35.08 -23.03
CA ASN A 254 15.22 36.48 -22.92
C ASN A 254 16.30 36.66 -21.83
N GLU A 255 16.92 37.84 -21.81
CA GLU A 255 17.99 38.15 -20.86
C GLU A 255 17.53 38.05 -19.39
N PRO A 256 16.35 38.57 -18.98
CA PRO A 256 15.83 38.35 -17.63
C PRO A 256 15.69 36.87 -17.25
N GLU A 257 15.24 36.00 -18.15
CA GLU A 257 15.11 34.57 -17.89
C GLU A 257 16.47 33.89 -17.69
N THR A 258 17.45 34.27 -18.49
CA THR A 258 18.84 33.80 -18.36
C THR A 258 19.41 34.20 -17.01
N ALA A 259 19.25 35.48 -16.62
CA ALA A 259 19.70 35.98 -15.33
C ALA A 259 18.97 35.28 -14.16
N SER A 260 17.68 35.00 -14.31
CA SER A 260 16.86 34.28 -13.33
C SER A 260 17.34 32.83 -13.11
N MET A 261 17.70 32.12 -14.20
CA MET A 261 18.36 30.80 -14.09
C MET A 261 19.70 30.90 -13.38
N TRP A 262 20.56 31.84 -13.78
CA TRP A 262 21.86 32.05 -13.14
C TRP A 262 21.74 32.32 -11.64
N GLN A 263 20.78 33.15 -11.22
CA GLN A 263 20.50 33.40 -9.80
C GLN A 263 20.12 32.12 -9.06
N SER A 264 19.31 31.27 -9.69
CA SER A 264 18.86 30.00 -9.08
C SER A 264 19.99 28.97 -8.96
N LEU A 265 20.96 29.00 -9.86
CA LEU A 265 22.17 28.18 -9.76
C LEU A 265 23.15 28.72 -8.70
N THR A 266 23.20 30.03 -8.52
CA THR A 266 24.20 30.69 -7.64
C THR A 266 23.74 30.76 -6.18
N TYR A 267 22.44 30.98 -5.94
CA TYR A 267 21.88 31.26 -4.61
C TYR A 267 20.90 30.18 -4.12
N GLY A 268 20.83 29.04 -4.81
CA GLY A 268 19.88 27.96 -4.53
C GLY A 268 18.60 28.04 -5.37
N ALA A 269 17.94 26.90 -5.53
CA ALA A 269 16.81 26.77 -6.45
C ALA A 269 15.60 27.60 -6.02
N ASN A 270 15.08 28.46 -6.91
CA ASN A 270 14.06 29.44 -6.56
C ASN A 270 12.67 29.07 -7.10
N TYR A 271 11.65 29.17 -6.24
CA TYR A 271 10.25 29.03 -6.62
C TYR A 271 9.75 30.25 -7.38
N LYS A 272 9.03 30.03 -8.48
CA LYS A 272 8.38 31.13 -9.22
C LYS A 272 7.14 31.66 -8.53
N SER A 273 6.38 30.80 -7.84
CA SER A 273 5.06 31.13 -7.29
C SER A 273 4.78 30.41 -5.96
N ALA A 274 4.72 31.19 -4.87
CA ALA A 274 4.23 30.73 -3.57
C ALA A 274 2.75 31.09 -3.33
N TYR A 275 1.98 31.39 -4.39
CA TYR A 275 0.71 32.11 -4.26
C TYR A 275 -0.34 31.37 -3.43
N CYS A 276 -0.42 30.05 -3.60
CA CYS A 276 -1.35 29.23 -2.83
C CYS A 276 -1.06 29.23 -1.33
N MET A 277 0.21 29.37 -0.94
CA MET A 277 0.60 29.55 0.46
C MET A 277 0.29 30.96 0.92
N ALA A 278 0.73 31.97 0.17
CA ALA A 278 0.54 33.39 0.48
C ALA A 278 -0.90 33.73 0.86
N VAL A 279 -1.87 33.29 0.04
CA VAL A 279 -3.29 33.64 0.23
C VAL A 279 -3.99 32.79 1.28
N CYS A 280 -3.38 31.72 1.78
CA CYS A 280 -4.03 30.79 2.70
C CYS A 280 -4.23 31.46 4.06
N PRO A 281 -5.48 31.55 4.55
CA PRO A 281 -5.77 32.11 5.87
C PRO A 281 -5.88 31.01 6.95
N ALA A 282 -5.74 29.73 6.60
CA ALA A 282 -5.91 28.64 7.55
C ALA A 282 -4.78 28.59 8.58
N GLY A 283 -5.10 28.14 9.80
CA GLY A 283 -4.21 28.10 10.96
C GLY A 283 -4.65 29.06 12.05
N GLU A 284 -4.65 28.63 13.32
CA GLU A 284 -5.06 29.45 14.47
C GLU A 284 -4.29 30.78 14.53
N ASP A 285 -2.98 30.74 14.33
CA ASP A 285 -2.14 31.94 14.38
C ASP A 285 -2.27 32.81 13.10
N VAL A 286 -3.00 32.34 12.09
CA VAL A 286 -3.07 32.92 10.74
C VAL A 286 -4.45 33.51 10.43
N ILE A 287 -5.52 32.89 10.94
CA ILE A 287 -6.89 33.11 10.49
C ILE A 287 -7.52 34.40 11.03
N GLY A 288 -7.03 34.94 12.14
CA GLY A 288 -7.59 36.11 12.82
C GLY A 288 -7.86 37.32 11.91
N PRO A 289 -6.84 37.84 11.18
CA PRO A 289 -7.05 38.96 10.25
C PRO A 289 -8.07 38.68 9.15
N TYR A 290 -8.13 37.43 8.65
CA TYR A 290 -9.08 37.03 7.62
C TYR A 290 -10.53 37.02 8.14
N LEU A 291 -10.76 36.54 9.37
CA LEU A 291 -12.09 36.58 10.00
C LEU A 291 -12.54 38.00 10.28
N LYS A 292 -11.60 38.89 10.67
CA LYS A 292 -11.89 40.29 10.96
C LYS A 292 -12.28 41.09 9.71
N ASP A 293 -11.52 40.97 8.63
CA ASP A 293 -11.83 41.65 7.36
C ASP A 293 -11.38 40.83 6.14
N LYS A 294 -12.31 40.00 5.64
CA LYS A 294 -12.11 39.23 4.39
C LYS A 294 -11.86 40.12 3.18
N ALA A 295 -12.40 41.34 3.16
CA ALA A 295 -12.20 42.28 2.06
C ALA A 295 -10.78 42.86 2.08
N SER A 296 -10.22 43.18 3.25
CA SER A 296 -8.79 43.56 3.35
C SER A 296 -7.87 42.44 2.93
N HIS A 297 -8.10 41.20 3.37
CA HIS A 297 -7.30 40.06 2.93
C HIS A 297 -7.28 39.93 1.40
N ARG A 298 -8.43 40.14 0.75
CA ARG A 298 -8.52 40.14 -0.71
C ARG A 298 -7.77 41.33 -1.34
N ARG A 299 -7.88 42.53 -0.78
CA ARG A 299 -7.23 43.74 -1.29
C ARG A 299 -5.71 43.72 -1.11
N GLU A 300 -5.22 43.23 0.02
CA GLU A 300 -3.82 43.36 0.43
C GLU A 300 -2.97 42.14 0.05
N ILE A 301 -3.57 40.94 -0.02
CA ILE A 301 -2.82 39.70 -0.27
C ILE A 301 -3.22 39.09 -1.62
N LEU A 302 -4.51 38.87 -1.86
CA LEU A 302 -4.96 38.17 -3.08
C LEU A 302 -4.73 39.01 -4.35
N ARG A 303 -5.30 40.22 -4.41
CA ARG A 303 -5.27 41.06 -5.62
C ARG A 303 -3.86 41.42 -6.08
N PRO A 304 -2.91 41.81 -5.20
CA PRO A 304 -1.56 42.14 -5.64
C PRO A 304 -0.86 40.99 -6.37
N LEU A 305 -1.12 39.73 -5.99
CA LEU A 305 -0.58 38.55 -6.68
C LEU A 305 -1.26 38.31 -8.04
N GLN A 306 -2.56 38.58 -8.13
CA GLN A 306 -3.34 38.51 -9.38
C GLN A 306 -2.90 39.60 -10.38
N ASP A 307 -2.71 40.82 -9.90
CA ASP A 307 -2.46 42.01 -10.72
C ASP A 307 -1.00 42.16 -11.13
N ARG A 308 -0.08 41.48 -10.41
CA ARG A 308 1.36 41.49 -10.71
C ARG A 308 1.64 41.08 -12.18
N PRO A 309 2.33 41.93 -12.96
CA PRO A 309 2.86 41.54 -14.27
C PRO A 309 3.96 40.50 -14.12
N GLU A 310 3.83 39.36 -14.80
CA GLU A 310 4.83 38.31 -14.81
C GLU A 310 4.65 37.35 -15.99
N THR A 311 5.65 36.50 -16.22
CA THR A 311 5.59 35.39 -17.17
C THR A 311 5.01 34.15 -16.50
N ILE A 312 3.95 33.59 -17.10
CA ILE A 312 3.40 32.28 -16.77
C ILE A 312 3.97 31.27 -17.76
N TYR A 313 4.55 30.19 -17.24
CA TYR A 313 5.15 29.12 -18.02
C TYR A 313 4.18 27.95 -18.10
N VAL A 314 3.89 27.51 -19.32
CA VAL A 314 2.96 26.40 -19.60
C VAL A 314 3.54 25.52 -20.69
N VAL A 315 3.13 24.26 -20.76
CA VAL A 315 3.43 23.44 -21.94
C VAL A 315 2.38 23.74 -23.00
N ALA A 316 2.80 23.89 -24.25
CA ALA A 316 1.90 24.18 -25.37
C ALA A 316 0.78 23.13 -25.50
N GLY A 317 -0.45 23.57 -25.80
CA GLY A 317 -1.61 22.71 -26.03
C GLY A 317 -2.17 22.03 -24.78
N THR A 318 -1.80 22.48 -23.58
CA THR A 318 -2.29 21.93 -22.31
C THR A 318 -3.46 22.73 -21.74
N ASP A 319 -4.23 22.11 -20.85
CA ASP A 319 -5.34 22.78 -20.14
C ASP A 319 -4.84 24.00 -19.34
N ALA A 320 -3.59 23.96 -18.89
CA ALA A 320 -2.94 25.06 -18.18
C ALA A 320 -2.72 26.29 -19.06
N GLU A 321 -2.40 26.10 -20.35
CA GLU A 321 -2.25 27.20 -21.31
C GLU A 321 -3.59 27.92 -21.51
N ASP A 322 -4.66 27.16 -21.76
CA ASP A 322 -6.00 27.70 -21.96
C ASP A 322 -6.47 28.48 -20.74
N VAL A 323 -6.28 27.92 -19.54
CA VAL A 323 -6.61 28.60 -18.29
C VAL A 323 -5.80 29.89 -18.15
N ALA A 324 -4.49 29.86 -18.37
CA ALA A 324 -3.63 31.02 -18.21
C ALA A 324 -4.03 32.16 -19.16
N ARG A 325 -4.27 31.87 -20.45
CA ARG A 325 -4.68 32.87 -21.47
C ARG A 325 -6.07 33.44 -21.23
N ARG A 326 -6.99 32.61 -20.73
CA ARG A 326 -8.36 33.04 -20.39
C ARG A 326 -8.39 33.89 -19.14
N LYS A 327 -7.71 33.45 -18.08
CA LYS A 327 -7.79 34.03 -16.74
C LYS A 327 -6.99 35.32 -16.60
N TRP A 328 -5.87 35.45 -17.30
CA TRP A 328 -4.94 36.57 -17.11
C TRP A 328 -4.75 37.38 -18.38
N LYS A 329 -5.05 38.68 -18.30
CA LYS A 329 -4.81 39.64 -19.40
C LYS A 329 -3.57 40.50 -19.20
N ASN A 330 -3.12 40.61 -17.95
CA ASN A 330 -1.97 41.36 -17.48
C ASN A 330 -0.68 40.53 -17.37
N LYS A 331 -0.74 39.22 -17.66
CA LYS A 331 0.39 38.29 -17.54
C LYS A 331 0.77 37.73 -18.90
N ILE A 332 2.06 37.45 -19.09
CA ILE A 332 2.61 36.95 -20.35
C ILE A 332 2.61 35.43 -20.29
N VAL A 333 1.79 34.77 -21.12
CA VAL A 333 1.79 33.30 -21.22
C VAL A 333 2.87 32.85 -22.20
N LYS A 334 3.87 32.11 -21.70
CA LYS A 334 5.00 31.61 -22.48
C LYS A 334 5.01 30.07 -22.51
N PRO A 335 4.89 29.47 -23.70
CA PRO A 335 5.10 28.03 -23.88
C PRO A 335 6.55 27.62 -23.60
N VAL A 336 6.74 26.47 -22.94
CA VAL A 336 8.05 25.84 -22.67
C VAL A 336 7.97 24.33 -22.91
N GLY A 337 9.12 23.65 -22.97
CA GLY A 337 9.19 22.20 -23.09
C GLY A 337 8.66 21.47 -21.86
N ASN A 338 8.31 20.20 -22.08
CA ASN A 338 7.93 19.31 -20.98
C ASN A 338 9.21 18.76 -20.33
N GLY A 339 9.61 19.33 -19.18
CA GLY A 339 10.77 18.90 -18.39
C GLY A 339 10.61 17.54 -17.69
N MET A 340 9.53 16.79 -17.97
CA MET A 340 9.25 15.45 -17.43
C MET A 340 9.14 14.43 -18.57
N THR A 341 10.28 13.88 -18.98
CA THR A 341 10.37 12.87 -20.04
C THR A 341 10.63 11.48 -19.42
N PRO A 342 9.66 10.55 -19.48
CA PRO A 342 9.87 9.22 -18.92
C PRO A 342 10.96 8.47 -19.71
N ARG A 343 11.87 7.81 -18.99
CA ARG A 343 12.98 7.01 -19.56
C ARG A 343 12.77 5.50 -19.48
N THR A 344 11.72 5.05 -18.79
CA THR A 344 11.28 3.64 -18.69
C THR A 344 9.77 3.56 -18.89
N ILE A 345 9.26 2.36 -19.21
CA ILE A 345 7.83 2.08 -19.32
C ILE A 345 7.16 2.17 -17.95
N SER A 346 7.79 1.64 -16.91
CA SER A 346 7.31 1.78 -15.53
C SER A 346 7.14 3.25 -15.15
N GLY A 347 8.16 4.07 -15.42
CA GLY A 347 8.07 5.52 -15.22
C GLY A 347 6.97 6.15 -16.06
N LEU A 348 6.88 5.79 -17.34
CA LEU A 348 5.81 6.27 -18.23
C LEU A 348 4.42 6.01 -17.63
N LEU A 349 4.13 4.78 -17.20
CA LEU A 349 2.84 4.41 -16.64
C LEU A 349 2.58 5.12 -15.30
N THR A 350 3.59 5.23 -14.42
CA THR A 350 3.47 5.95 -13.15
C THR A 350 3.19 7.44 -13.35
N PHE A 351 3.86 8.09 -14.31
CA PHE A 351 3.70 9.52 -14.57
C PHE A 351 2.49 9.85 -15.45
N MET A 352 1.91 8.89 -16.14
CA MET A 352 0.83 9.14 -17.09
C MET A 352 -0.41 9.81 -16.46
N PRO A 353 -0.91 9.41 -15.28
CA PRO A 353 -2.00 10.12 -14.61
C PRO A 353 -1.62 11.55 -14.19
N ILE A 354 -0.34 11.80 -13.92
CA ILE A 354 0.19 13.09 -13.47
C ILE A 354 0.21 14.12 -14.61
N VAL A 355 0.49 13.67 -15.84
CA VAL A 355 0.56 14.53 -17.04
C VAL A 355 -0.71 14.53 -17.88
N PHE A 356 -1.72 13.74 -17.50
CA PHE A 356 -2.99 13.65 -18.21
C PHE A 356 -3.72 15.00 -18.24
N GLN A 357 -4.41 15.28 -19.35
CA GLN A 357 -5.16 16.51 -19.60
C GLN A 357 -6.67 16.19 -19.62
N PRO A 358 -7.38 16.33 -18.48
CA PRO A 358 -8.79 15.98 -18.36
C PRO A 358 -9.67 16.66 -19.42
N GLU A 359 -9.47 17.95 -19.69
CA GLU A 359 -10.36 18.65 -20.61
C GLU A 359 -10.12 18.25 -22.07
N GLN A 360 -8.89 17.87 -22.43
CA GLN A 360 -8.59 17.31 -23.77
C GLN A 360 -9.19 15.92 -23.98
N SER A 361 -9.45 15.18 -22.91
CA SER A 361 -10.09 13.85 -22.97
C SER A 361 -11.62 13.91 -23.02
N ARG A 362 -12.22 15.11 -23.08
CA ARG A 362 -13.68 15.25 -23.13
C ARG A 362 -14.27 14.49 -24.32
N GLY A 363 -15.21 13.59 -24.01
CA GLY A 363 -15.88 12.74 -25.01
C GLY A 363 -15.09 11.48 -25.39
N LEU A 364 -13.91 11.24 -24.79
CA LEU A 364 -13.17 10.01 -24.95
C LEU A 364 -13.54 9.03 -23.83
N ASN A 365 -14.15 7.91 -24.22
CA ASN A 365 -14.46 6.79 -23.34
C ASN A 365 -13.92 5.52 -24.00
N ALA A 366 -12.74 5.07 -23.58
CA ALA A 366 -12.07 3.93 -24.21
C ALA A 366 -11.13 3.18 -23.26
N VAL A 367 -11.02 1.87 -23.47
CA VAL A 367 -10.08 0.96 -22.84
C VAL A 367 -8.96 0.63 -23.82
N TYR A 368 -7.72 0.81 -23.36
CA TYR A 368 -6.52 0.57 -24.15
C TYR A 368 -5.68 -0.53 -23.50
N HIS A 369 -5.28 -1.51 -24.29
CA HIS A 369 -4.31 -2.54 -23.89
C HIS A 369 -2.96 -2.21 -24.49
N PHE A 370 -1.97 -2.02 -23.62
CA PHE A 370 -0.58 -1.77 -24.00
C PHE A 370 0.27 -2.97 -23.61
N THR A 371 0.94 -3.56 -24.58
CA THR A 371 1.93 -4.62 -24.39
C THR A 371 3.30 -4.11 -24.81
N PHE A 372 4.16 -3.87 -23.84
CA PHE A 372 5.54 -3.45 -24.05
C PHE A 372 6.45 -4.67 -24.06
N THR A 373 7.38 -4.72 -25.01
CA THR A 373 8.30 -5.85 -25.23
C THR A 373 9.76 -5.37 -25.32
N GLY A 374 10.73 -6.26 -25.10
CA GLY A 374 12.14 -5.98 -25.33
C GLY A 374 12.88 -5.67 -24.03
N ALA A 375 13.47 -4.47 -23.91
CA ALA A 375 14.29 -4.10 -22.75
C ALA A 375 13.48 -4.03 -21.43
N GLU A 376 12.18 -3.78 -21.52
CA GLU A 376 11.27 -3.78 -20.38
C GLU A 376 9.95 -4.40 -20.83
N ASN A 377 9.63 -5.61 -20.36
CA ASN A 377 8.39 -6.28 -20.69
C ASN A 377 7.33 -5.89 -19.67
N ARG A 378 6.24 -5.27 -20.12
CA ARG A 378 5.13 -4.86 -19.24
C ARG A 378 3.82 -4.84 -20.00
N GLN A 379 2.74 -5.23 -19.33
CA GLN A 379 1.39 -5.12 -19.86
C GLN A 379 0.61 -4.17 -18.99
N ALA A 380 -0.19 -3.31 -19.61
CA ALA A 380 -1.02 -2.36 -18.90
C ALA A 380 -2.36 -2.15 -19.61
N THR A 381 -3.41 -2.02 -18.80
CA THR A 381 -4.73 -1.59 -19.22
C THR A 381 -4.92 -0.15 -18.79
N ILE A 382 -5.11 0.72 -19.77
CA ILE A 382 -5.32 2.14 -19.56
C ILE A 382 -6.76 2.44 -19.92
N THR A 383 -7.54 2.93 -18.98
CA THR A 383 -8.93 3.32 -19.20
C THR A 383 -9.03 4.83 -19.12
N VAL A 384 -9.59 5.45 -20.16
CA VAL A 384 -9.99 6.86 -20.14
C VAL A 384 -11.50 6.92 -20.15
N ARG A 385 -12.10 7.49 -19.11
CA ARG A 385 -13.56 7.64 -18.99
C ARG A 385 -13.90 8.86 -18.15
N ASP A 386 -14.90 9.63 -18.57
CA ASP A 386 -15.41 10.80 -17.83
C ASP A 386 -14.32 11.80 -17.40
N ARG A 387 -13.33 12.00 -18.29
CA ARG A 387 -12.15 12.85 -18.04
C ARG A 387 -11.25 12.38 -16.91
N LYS A 388 -11.28 11.08 -16.60
CA LYS A 388 -10.35 10.41 -15.68
C LYS A 388 -9.56 9.36 -16.44
N ILE A 389 -8.36 9.10 -15.94
CA ILE A 389 -7.49 8.03 -16.43
C ILE A 389 -7.21 7.05 -15.30
N THR A 390 -7.30 5.76 -15.60
CA THR A 390 -6.95 4.68 -14.68
C THR A 390 -5.99 3.73 -15.38
N ILE A 391 -4.95 3.31 -14.67
CA ILE A 391 -3.94 2.40 -15.18
C ILE A 391 -3.91 1.19 -14.27
N ARG A 392 -4.01 0.01 -14.86
CA ARG A 392 -3.90 -1.27 -14.16
C ARG A 392 -2.84 -2.11 -14.85
N ASP A 393 -2.03 -2.82 -14.09
CA ASP A 393 -1.09 -3.78 -14.66
C ASP A 393 -1.87 -4.97 -15.25
N GLY A 394 -1.36 -5.53 -16.34
CA GLY A 394 -2.02 -6.61 -17.09
C GLY A 394 -3.00 -6.13 -18.17
N LEU A 395 -3.55 -7.07 -18.92
CA LEU A 395 -4.54 -6.85 -19.99
C LEU A 395 -5.92 -7.29 -19.49
N ILE A 396 -6.66 -6.36 -18.88
CA ILE A 396 -7.91 -6.60 -18.17
C ILE A 396 -9.09 -6.22 -19.06
N GLY A 397 -10.08 -7.12 -19.15
CA GLY A 397 -11.30 -6.91 -19.91
C GLY A 397 -11.08 -6.77 -21.42
N ASP A 398 -12.08 -6.22 -22.13
CA ASP A 398 -11.99 -5.95 -23.55
C ASP A 398 -11.42 -4.55 -23.83
N ALA A 399 -10.47 -4.47 -24.77
CA ALA A 399 -9.91 -3.21 -25.21
C ALA A 399 -10.53 -2.74 -26.53
N ASP A 400 -10.84 -1.45 -26.58
CA ASP A 400 -11.18 -0.73 -27.80
C ASP A 400 -9.97 -0.55 -28.73
N LEU A 401 -8.77 -0.54 -28.14
CA LEU A 401 -7.50 -0.50 -28.87
C LEU A 401 -6.41 -1.32 -28.18
N ARG A 402 -5.73 -2.17 -28.93
CA ARG A 402 -4.56 -2.94 -28.50
C ARG A 402 -3.32 -2.42 -29.19
N MET A 403 -2.26 -2.21 -28.42
CA MET A 403 -0.96 -1.77 -28.91
C MET A 403 0.14 -2.68 -28.37
N THR A 404 1.00 -3.17 -29.25
CA THR A 404 2.23 -3.85 -28.87
C THR A 404 3.41 -3.02 -29.34
N ALA A 405 4.37 -2.70 -28.47
CA ALA A 405 5.52 -1.90 -28.84
C ALA A 405 6.82 -2.37 -28.17
N ASP A 406 7.92 -2.35 -28.92
CA ASP A 406 9.26 -2.42 -28.34
C ASP A 406 9.49 -1.20 -27.45
N SER A 407 9.85 -1.42 -26.19
CA SER A 407 9.90 -0.40 -25.14
C SER A 407 10.84 0.75 -25.47
N LYS A 408 12.05 0.44 -25.99
CA LYS A 408 13.01 1.46 -26.45
C LYS A 408 12.51 2.24 -27.66
N THR A 409 11.75 1.60 -28.55
CA THR A 409 11.18 2.25 -29.73
C THR A 409 10.02 3.16 -29.34
N TRP A 410 9.16 2.72 -28.42
CA TRP A 410 8.04 3.50 -27.91
C TRP A 410 8.49 4.75 -27.16
N LEU A 411 9.42 4.61 -26.22
CA LEU A 411 9.96 5.74 -25.46
C LEU A 411 10.66 6.75 -26.37
N GLY A 412 11.45 6.28 -27.34
CA GLY A 412 12.06 7.17 -28.34
C GLY A 412 11.02 7.86 -29.24
N PHE A 413 9.88 7.22 -29.52
CA PHE A 413 8.79 7.89 -30.23
C PHE A 413 8.16 9.01 -29.39
N LEU A 414 7.86 8.74 -28.11
CA LEU A 414 7.32 9.75 -27.19
C LEU A 414 8.29 10.93 -26.98
N ALA A 415 9.59 10.66 -26.93
CA ALA A 415 10.64 11.66 -26.87
C ALA A 415 10.89 12.40 -28.21
N LYS A 416 10.15 12.06 -29.28
CA LYS A 416 10.34 12.56 -30.66
C LYS A 416 11.71 12.24 -31.28
N GLU A 417 12.44 11.29 -30.70
CA GLU A 417 13.73 10.79 -31.19
C GLU A 417 13.55 9.75 -32.31
N LYS A 418 12.38 9.08 -32.38
CA LYS A 418 12.08 8.03 -33.36
C LYS A 418 10.80 8.34 -34.13
N ASN A 419 10.82 8.06 -35.43
CA ASN A 419 9.67 8.25 -36.29
C ASN A 419 8.72 7.04 -36.23
N LEU A 420 7.44 7.31 -35.91
CA LEU A 420 6.38 6.30 -35.80
C LEU A 420 6.19 5.47 -37.07
N PHE A 421 6.34 6.08 -38.26
CA PHE A 421 6.19 5.40 -39.53
C PHE A 421 7.21 4.27 -39.71
N TRP A 422 8.49 4.55 -39.43
CA TRP A 422 9.55 3.56 -39.51
C TRP A 422 9.45 2.49 -38.43
N ALA A 423 8.90 2.83 -37.26
CA ALA A 423 8.64 1.87 -36.18
C ALA A 423 7.51 0.89 -36.54
N LEU A 424 6.44 1.37 -37.17
CA LEU A 424 5.34 0.54 -37.71
C LEU A 424 5.83 -0.34 -38.87
N ALA A 425 6.57 0.24 -39.83
CA ALA A 425 7.10 -0.48 -40.99
C ALA A 425 8.04 -1.63 -40.59
N ARG A 426 8.86 -1.43 -39.54
CA ARG A 426 9.75 -2.46 -38.98
C ARG A 426 9.05 -3.43 -38.02
N ARG A 427 7.72 -3.36 -37.89
CA ARG A 427 6.88 -4.17 -36.97
C ARG A 427 7.31 -4.10 -35.51
N LYS A 428 8.04 -3.04 -35.11
CA LYS A 428 8.41 -2.77 -33.72
C LYS A 428 7.28 -2.13 -32.93
N ILE A 429 6.28 -1.57 -33.62
CA ILE A 429 4.98 -1.18 -33.06
C ILE A 429 3.90 -1.88 -33.90
N LYS A 430 2.93 -2.49 -33.23
CA LYS A 430 1.72 -3.08 -33.83
C LYS A 430 0.51 -2.47 -33.13
N ILE A 431 -0.46 -2.04 -33.90
CA ILE A 431 -1.73 -1.47 -33.40
C ILE A 431 -2.85 -2.31 -33.98
N SER A 432 -3.80 -2.69 -33.14
CA SER A 432 -5.05 -3.36 -33.53
C SER A 432 -6.23 -2.62 -32.89
N GLY A 433 -7.26 -2.32 -33.67
CA GLY A 433 -8.37 -1.45 -33.28
C GLY A 433 -8.39 -0.13 -34.06
N ASN A 434 -9.22 0.81 -33.62
CA ASN A 434 -9.46 2.07 -34.34
C ASN A 434 -8.31 3.08 -34.14
N PRO A 435 -7.51 3.44 -35.17
CA PRO A 435 -6.37 4.35 -35.02
C PRO A 435 -6.76 5.76 -34.53
N LYS A 436 -8.01 6.18 -34.74
CA LYS A 436 -8.52 7.46 -34.21
C LYS A 436 -8.50 7.50 -32.68
N LEU A 437 -8.66 6.36 -32.01
CA LEU A 437 -8.59 6.27 -30.55
C LEU A 437 -7.16 6.49 -30.04
N LEU A 438 -6.13 6.07 -30.77
CA LEU A 438 -4.74 6.33 -30.39
C LEU A 438 -4.38 7.81 -30.57
N LEU A 439 -4.90 8.45 -31.63
CA LEU A 439 -4.75 9.88 -31.84
C LEU A 439 -5.48 10.69 -30.75
N ALA A 440 -6.71 10.32 -30.40
CA ALA A 440 -7.45 10.94 -29.30
C ALA A 440 -6.75 10.74 -27.95
N PHE A 441 -6.23 9.53 -27.69
CA PHE A 441 -5.42 9.23 -26.52
C PHE A 441 -4.18 10.11 -26.45
N GLY A 442 -3.43 10.24 -27.55
CA GLY A 442 -2.23 11.07 -27.61
C GLY A 442 -2.48 12.55 -27.33
N LYS A 443 -3.66 13.08 -27.71
CA LYS A 443 -4.08 14.46 -27.39
C LYS A 443 -4.34 14.69 -25.90
N CYS A 444 -4.58 13.64 -25.13
CA CYS A 444 -4.75 13.74 -23.68
C CYS A 444 -3.44 13.98 -22.92
N PHE A 445 -2.31 14.07 -23.63
CA PHE A 445 -0.99 14.25 -23.05
C PHE A 445 -0.23 15.41 -23.71
N PRO A 446 0.60 16.14 -22.97
CA PRO A 446 1.43 17.20 -23.54
C PRO A 446 2.37 16.65 -24.61
N SER A 447 2.36 17.25 -25.80
CA SER A 447 3.32 16.93 -26.87
C SER A 447 4.38 18.04 -26.94
N PRO A 448 5.69 17.73 -26.80
CA PRO A 448 6.72 18.76 -26.91
C PRO A 448 6.79 19.25 -28.36
N GLU A 449 6.43 20.49 -28.68
CA GLU A 449 6.39 20.99 -30.08
C GLU A 449 7.75 20.99 -30.80
N ILE A 450 8.86 20.84 -30.08
CA ILE A 450 10.22 20.92 -30.63
C ILE A 450 10.65 19.55 -31.20
N LYS A 451 10.93 19.50 -32.51
CA LYS A 451 11.61 18.36 -33.16
C LYS A 451 13.08 18.37 -32.76
N ARG A 452 13.62 17.23 -32.29
CA ARG A 452 15.01 17.10 -31.80
C ARG A 452 15.77 16.05 -32.59
N GLU A 453 17.07 16.27 -32.81
CA GLU A 453 17.99 15.25 -33.31
C GLU A 453 18.51 14.36 -32.17
N HIS A 454 18.88 13.13 -32.52
CA HIS A 454 19.14 12.04 -31.57
C HIS A 454 20.48 12.20 -30.82
N VAL A 455 20.45 12.02 -29.50
CA VAL A 455 21.63 11.62 -28.71
C VAL A 455 21.22 10.41 -27.86
N GLU A 456 21.74 9.23 -28.19
CA GLU A 456 21.53 8.02 -27.38
C GLU A 456 22.30 8.14 -26.08
N ILE A 457 21.63 8.53 -24.99
CA ILE A 457 22.14 8.31 -23.64
C ILE A 457 21.44 7.06 -23.13
N VAL A 458 22.08 5.90 -23.31
CA VAL A 458 21.70 4.69 -22.59
C VAL A 458 22.09 4.93 -21.13
N PRO A 459 21.15 5.03 -20.18
CA PRO A 459 21.54 4.95 -18.78
C PRO A 459 22.14 3.56 -18.59
N GLU A 460 23.44 3.46 -18.34
CA GLU A 460 23.97 2.23 -17.77
C GLU A 460 23.15 1.95 -16.52
N ASN A 461 22.61 0.73 -16.40
CA ASN A 461 22.00 0.28 -15.16
C ASN A 461 23.05 0.52 -14.07
N SER A 462 22.81 1.49 -13.20
CA SER A 462 23.72 1.76 -12.10
C SER A 462 23.91 0.46 -11.33
N LEU A 463 25.16 -0.01 -11.26
CA LEU A 463 25.59 -1.21 -10.53
C LEU A 463 25.25 -1.14 -9.02
N LEU A 464 24.65 -0.04 -8.56
CA LEU A 464 24.27 0.28 -7.19
C LEU A 464 22.81 -0.05 -6.84
N VAL A 465 22.02 -0.63 -7.74
CA VAL A 465 20.60 -0.94 -7.50
C VAL A 465 20.42 -2.42 -7.16
N PRO A 466 20.41 -2.83 -5.86
CA PRO A 466 19.94 -4.15 -5.49
C PRO A 466 18.45 -4.31 -5.87
N ALA A 467 18.05 -5.55 -6.17
CA ALA A 467 16.70 -5.92 -6.60
C ALA A 467 15.60 -5.34 -5.68
N ILE A 468 14.48 -4.97 -6.30
CA ILE A 468 13.27 -4.47 -5.63
C ILE A 468 12.89 -5.47 -4.52
N ARG A 469 12.93 -5.03 -3.25
CA ARG A 469 12.37 -5.81 -2.16
C ARG A 469 10.83 -5.75 -2.25
N PRO A 470 10.10 -6.86 -2.07
CA PRO A 470 8.65 -6.85 -2.14
C PRO A 470 8.02 -6.00 -1.02
N PHE A 471 6.73 -5.69 -1.20
CA PHE A 471 6.02 -4.67 -0.44
C PHE A 471 5.64 -5.15 0.97
N GLU A 472 6.32 -4.58 1.96
CA GLU A 472 6.01 -4.57 3.40
C GLU A 472 4.68 -3.86 3.74
N LYS A 473 3.49 -4.47 3.86
CA LYS A 473 2.22 -3.77 4.24
C LYS A 473 1.87 -4.02 5.70
N ASN A 474 1.33 -3.05 6.43
CA ASN A 474 0.80 -3.32 7.77
C ASN A 474 -0.67 -3.72 7.73
N ASP A 475 -1.02 -4.71 8.55
CA ASP A 475 -2.39 -5.07 8.85
C ASP A 475 -3.02 -4.01 9.76
N PRO A 476 -4.01 -3.24 9.28
CA PRO A 476 -4.67 -2.22 10.08
C PRO A 476 -5.32 -2.78 11.37
N ALA A 477 -5.68 -4.07 11.37
CA ALA A 477 -6.37 -4.70 12.50
C ALA A 477 -5.41 -5.30 13.55
N SER A 478 -4.15 -5.58 13.21
CA SER A 478 -3.23 -6.26 14.14
C SER A 478 -1.86 -5.59 14.33
N GLY A 479 -1.56 -4.53 13.57
CA GLY A 479 -0.27 -3.82 13.64
C GLY A 479 0.92 -4.66 13.15
N LYS A 480 0.67 -5.85 12.57
CA LYS A 480 1.71 -6.76 12.10
C LYS A 480 2.05 -6.50 10.63
N VAL A 481 3.34 -6.53 10.34
CA VAL A 481 3.90 -6.44 8.99
C VAL A 481 3.52 -7.71 8.21
N ARG A 482 2.67 -7.55 7.20
CA ARG A 482 2.31 -8.55 6.19
C ARG A 482 3.14 -8.35 4.95
N TRP A 483 3.72 -9.43 4.46
CA TRP A 483 4.40 -9.46 3.18
C TRP A 483 3.38 -9.62 2.06
N TYR A 484 3.47 -8.76 1.04
CA TYR A 484 2.75 -8.93 -0.21
C TYR A 484 3.74 -9.12 -1.36
N GLY A 485 3.57 -10.20 -2.11
CA GLY A 485 4.39 -10.48 -3.28
C GLY A 485 4.02 -11.78 -3.95
N GLU A 486 4.88 -12.20 -4.88
CA GLU A 486 4.64 -13.36 -5.72
C GLU A 486 5.45 -14.56 -5.24
N LEU A 487 4.82 -15.73 -5.22
CA LEU A 487 5.48 -17.02 -5.00
C LEU A 487 5.34 -17.90 -6.24
N VAL A 488 6.24 -18.86 -6.40
CA VAL A 488 6.21 -19.82 -7.52
C VAL A 488 5.73 -21.16 -7.00
N LEU A 489 4.78 -21.77 -7.69
CA LEU A 489 4.36 -23.14 -7.44
C LEU A 489 5.44 -24.11 -7.92
N SER A 490 6.12 -24.77 -6.98
CA SER A 490 7.19 -25.71 -7.29
C SER A 490 6.71 -27.15 -7.41
N GLU A 491 5.64 -27.52 -6.70
CA GLU A 491 5.17 -28.90 -6.63
C GLU A 491 3.67 -28.99 -6.30
N ILE A 492 3.02 -30.04 -6.82
CA ILE A 492 1.63 -30.40 -6.50
C ILE A 492 1.63 -31.87 -6.10
N GLU A 493 1.17 -32.17 -4.89
CA GLU A 493 1.04 -33.51 -4.35
C GLU A 493 -0.44 -33.90 -4.23
N GLN A 494 -0.80 -35.11 -4.68
CA GLN A 494 -2.14 -35.67 -4.48
C GLN A 494 -2.18 -36.38 -3.12
N VAL A 495 -2.94 -35.84 -2.16
CA VAL A 495 -2.99 -36.36 -0.77
C VAL A 495 -4.09 -37.41 -0.60
N THR A 496 -5.29 -37.13 -1.11
CA THR A 496 -6.42 -38.08 -1.14
C THR A 496 -7.09 -38.02 -2.51
N HIS A 497 -8.24 -38.66 -2.72
CA HIS A 497 -8.96 -38.60 -3.99
C HIS A 497 -9.49 -37.19 -4.36
N ASN A 498 -9.64 -36.28 -3.40
CA ASN A 498 -10.16 -34.93 -3.61
C ASN A 498 -9.38 -33.83 -2.87
N VAL A 499 -8.20 -34.14 -2.31
CA VAL A 499 -7.33 -33.18 -1.61
C VAL A 499 -5.94 -33.16 -2.25
N LYS A 500 -5.41 -31.96 -2.47
CA LYS A 500 -4.05 -31.72 -2.98
C LYS A 500 -3.28 -30.78 -2.05
N THR A 501 -1.97 -30.95 -2.00
CA THR A 501 -1.01 -30.01 -1.40
C THR A 501 -0.27 -29.26 -2.51
N PHE A 502 -0.12 -27.96 -2.35
CA PHE A 502 0.58 -27.06 -3.27
C PHE A 502 1.78 -26.46 -2.54
N ARG A 503 2.99 -26.68 -3.07
CA ARG A 503 4.24 -26.18 -2.49
C ARG A 503 4.69 -24.91 -3.20
N LEU A 504 4.81 -23.83 -2.44
CA LEU A 504 5.19 -22.50 -2.94
C LEU A 504 6.59 -22.13 -2.46
N VAL A 505 7.40 -21.58 -3.37
CA VAL A 505 8.79 -21.16 -3.11
C VAL A 505 9.01 -19.70 -3.48
N ASN A 506 10.08 -19.11 -2.92
CA ASN A 506 10.52 -17.77 -3.28
C ASN A 506 11.01 -17.74 -4.76
N PRO A 507 10.46 -16.86 -5.63
CA PRO A 507 10.89 -16.74 -7.04
C PRO A 507 12.38 -16.42 -7.22
N HIS A 508 13.02 -15.85 -6.19
CA HIS A 508 14.43 -15.48 -6.20
C HIS A 508 15.35 -16.57 -5.60
N GLY A 509 14.79 -17.72 -5.18
CA GLY A 509 15.50 -18.77 -4.46
C GLY A 509 15.83 -18.40 -3.01
N GLY A 510 16.27 -19.38 -2.22
CA GLY A 510 16.62 -19.20 -0.81
C GLY A 510 15.41 -19.28 0.12
N GLU A 511 15.46 -18.58 1.25
CA GLU A 511 14.38 -18.60 2.25
C GLU A 511 13.13 -17.84 1.77
N MET A 512 11.98 -18.19 2.35
CA MET A 512 10.72 -17.49 2.20
C MET A 512 10.85 -16.04 2.69
N PRO A 513 10.22 -15.08 2.00
CA PRO A 513 10.39 -13.65 2.26
C PRO A 513 9.61 -13.14 3.47
N PHE A 514 8.95 -14.03 4.22
CA PHE A 514 8.25 -13.74 5.47
C PHE A 514 8.46 -14.87 6.48
N ARG A 515 8.10 -14.59 7.74
CA ARG A 515 8.03 -15.60 8.82
C ARG A 515 6.57 -15.76 9.24
N HIS A 516 6.15 -16.97 9.53
CA HIS A 516 4.83 -17.27 10.09
C HIS A 516 4.94 -18.00 11.43
N VAL A 517 3.84 -18.05 12.18
CA VAL A 517 3.66 -18.91 13.36
C VAL A 517 2.80 -20.11 12.96
N ALA A 518 3.06 -21.27 13.57
CA ALA A 518 2.33 -22.49 13.26
C ALA A 518 0.82 -22.31 13.52
N GLY A 519 0.01 -22.68 12.52
CA GLY A 519 -1.45 -22.46 12.51
C GLY A 519 -1.91 -21.19 11.78
N GLN A 520 -0.99 -20.29 11.39
CA GLN A 520 -1.35 -19.14 10.56
C GLN A 520 -1.70 -19.52 9.11
N TYR A 521 -2.40 -18.63 8.42
CA TYR A 521 -2.79 -18.75 7.02
C TYR A 521 -2.14 -17.69 6.14
N LEU A 522 -2.23 -17.89 4.83
CA LEU A 522 -1.93 -16.90 3.79
C LEU A 522 -3.19 -16.60 2.99
N THR A 523 -3.21 -15.48 2.28
CA THR A 523 -4.29 -15.13 1.35
C THR A 523 -3.76 -15.09 -0.07
N LEU A 524 -4.34 -15.91 -0.94
CA LEU A 524 -4.10 -15.86 -2.38
C LEU A 524 -4.84 -14.67 -2.96
N ASP A 525 -4.17 -13.91 -3.82
CA ASP A 525 -4.73 -12.85 -4.63
C ASP A 525 -4.68 -13.28 -6.10
N ILE A 526 -5.80 -13.78 -6.61
CA ILE A 526 -5.85 -14.54 -7.87
C ILE A 526 -7.05 -14.15 -8.71
N GLU A 527 -7.00 -14.48 -10.00
CA GLU A 527 -8.06 -14.15 -10.95
C GLU A 527 -8.49 -15.39 -11.76
N PRO A 528 -9.17 -16.38 -11.14
CA PRO A 528 -9.71 -17.53 -11.88
C PRO A 528 -10.72 -17.07 -12.92
N ASP A 529 -10.53 -17.46 -14.19
CA ASP A 529 -11.42 -17.12 -15.31
C ASP A 529 -11.73 -15.62 -15.46
N GLY A 530 -10.80 -14.73 -15.08
CA GLY A 530 -10.99 -13.28 -15.16
C GLY A 530 -11.75 -12.66 -13.98
N ILE A 531 -11.98 -13.42 -12.90
CA ILE A 531 -12.73 -12.97 -11.73
C ILE A 531 -11.76 -12.74 -10.56
N ALA A 532 -11.49 -11.47 -10.26
CA ALA A 532 -10.62 -11.09 -9.15
C ALA A 532 -11.17 -11.65 -7.82
N THR A 533 -10.40 -12.55 -7.20
CA THR A 533 -10.84 -13.32 -6.06
C THR A 533 -9.71 -13.46 -5.04
N ARG A 534 -9.98 -13.11 -3.78
CA ARG A 534 -9.07 -13.37 -2.66
C ARG A 534 -9.54 -14.58 -1.87
N ARG A 535 -8.66 -15.55 -1.56
CA ARG A 535 -9.00 -16.71 -0.72
C ARG A 535 -7.87 -17.08 0.22
N SER A 536 -8.24 -17.34 1.47
CA SER A 536 -7.30 -17.68 2.53
C SER A 536 -7.14 -19.19 2.68
N TYR A 537 -5.92 -19.65 2.89
CA TYR A 537 -5.58 -21.05 3.15
C TYR A 537 -4.54 -21.14 4.26
N THR A 538 -4.76 -22.04 5.21
CA THR A 538 -3.80 -22.33 6.27
C THR A 538 -2.46 -22.75 5.68
N ILE A 539 -1.36 -22.23 6.23
CA ILE A 539 0.00 -22.67 5.92
C ILE A 539 0.22 -23.99 6.64
N ALA A 540 0.05 -25.10 5.93
CA ALA A 540 0.15 -26.45 6.47
C ALA A 540 1.59 -26.85 6.83
N SER A 541 2.59 -26.20 6.21
CA SER A 541 4.01 -26.38 6.57
C SER A 541 4.36 -25.65 7.88
N PRO A 542 5.31 -26.17 8.67
CA PRO A 542 5.73 -25.55 9.91
C PRO A 542 6.65 -24.35 9.66
N PRO A 543 6.74 -23.38 10.60
CA PRO A 543 7.71 -22.27 10.55
C PRO A 543 9.18 -22.69 10.54
N SER A 544 9.50 -23.93 10.92
CA SER A 544 10.84 -24.50 10.86
C SER A 544 11.33 -24.69 9.43
N TRP A 545 10.42 -24.83 8.46
CA TRP A 545 10.75 -24.98 7.04
C TRP A 545 10.83 -23.60 6.42
N ARG A 546 12.02 -23.22 5.99
CA ARG A 546 12.31 -21.85 5.55
C ARG A 546 12.40 -21.69 4.05
N ASP A 547 12.59 -22.76 3.31
CA ASP A 547 12.81 -22.78 1.86
C ASP A 547 11.51 -22.81 1.06
N HIS A 548 10.40 -23.25 1.66
CA HIS A 548 9.10 -23.33 1.03
C HIS A 548 7.95 -23.26 2.04
N ILE A 549 6.73 -23.07 1.53
CA ILE A 549 5.49 -23.25 2.28
C ILE A 549 4.53 -24.21 1.57
N GLU A 550 3.61 -24.80 2.32
CA GLU A 550 2.57 -25.68 1.80
C GLU A 550 1.18 -25.17 2.14
N ILE A 551 0.28 -25.19 1.14
CA ILE A 551 -1.16 -25.08 1.36
C ILE A 551 -1.84 -26.37 0.91
N THR A 552 -2.76 -26.89 1.71
CA THR A 552 -3.47 -28.14 1.41
C THR A 552 -4.96 -27.88 1.44
N LEU A 553 -5.66 -28.24 0.37
CA LEU A 553 -7.08 -27.94 0.23
C LEU A 553 -7.85 -29.02 -0.51
N LYS A 554 -9.10 -29.18 -0.10
CA LYS A 554 -10.09 -30.05 -0.73
C LYS A 554 -10.69 -29.37 -1.96
N ARG A 555 -10.91 -30.13 -3.03
CA ARG A 555 -11.69 -29.70 -4.19
C ARG A 555 -13.17 -29.68 -3.84
N GLU A 556 -13.77 -28.50 -3.84
CA GLU A 556 -15.22 -28.35 -3.75
C GLU A 556 -15.84 -28.32 -5.14
N ASP A 557 -16.87 -29.13 -5.39
CA ASP A 557 -17.51 -29.27 -6.71
C ASP A 557 -18.08 -27.94 -7.22
N HIS A 558 -18.53 -27.09 -6.31
CA HIS A 558 -19.07 -25.76 -6.60
C HIS A 558 -18.11 -24.61 -6.24
N GLY A 559 -16.86 -24.89 -5.83
CA GLY A 559 -15.90 -23.86 -5.44
C GLY A 559 -15.09 -23.29 -6.61
N LEU A 560 -15.21 -21.98 -6.87
CA LEU A 560 -14.46 -21.27 -7.93
C LEU A 560 -12.95 -21.48 -7.81
N VAL A 561 -12.37 -21.12 -6.65
CA VAL A 561 -10.92 -21.17 -6.43
C VAL A 561 -10.41 -22.59 -6.24
N SER A 562 -11.12 -23.45 -5.50
CA SER A 562 -10.68 -24.83 -5.25
C SER A 562 -10.64 -25.65 -6.53
N ARG A 563 -11.60 -25.46 -7.46
CA ARG A 563 -11.55 -26.08 -8.78
C ARG A 563 -10.39 -25.55 -9.61
N TRP A 564 -10.22 -24.23 -9.66
CA TRP A 564 -9.14 -23.61 -10.42
C TRP A 564 -7.75 -24.11 -9.96
N LEU A 565 -7.51 -24.16 -8.65
CA LEU A 565 -6.28 -24.71 -8.08
C LEU A 565 -6.09 -26.19 -8.44
N HIS A 566 -7.15 -27.01 -8.41
CA HIS A 566 -7.06 -28.44 -8.70
C HIS A 566 -6.95 -28.78 -10.18
N ASP A 567 -7.64 -28.04 -11.04
CA ASP A 567 -7.93 -28.42 -12.42
C ASP A 567 -7.10 -27.61 -13.43
N THR A 568 -6.66 -26.39 -13.07
CA THR A 568 -6.02 -25.44 -14.02
C THR A 568 -4.56 -25.15 -13.68
N VAL A 569 -4.24 -24.95 -12.41
CA VAL A 569 -2.90 -24.51 -11.97
C VAL A 569 -1.84 -25.59 -12.19
N LYS A 570 -0.63 -25.17 -12.60
CA LYS A 570 0.49 -26.03 -12.94
C LYS A 570 1.78 -25.57 -12.26
N VAL A 571 2.69 -26.53 -12.04
CA VAL A 571 4.05 -26.22 -11.57
C VAL A 571 4.70 -25.19 -12.50
N GLY A 572 5.32 -24.18 -11.90
CA GLY A 572 5.88 -23.01 -12.56
C GLY A 572 4.98 -21.78 -12.54
N ASP A 573 3.69 -21.93 -12.25
CA ASP A 573 2.77 -20.80 -12.13
C ASP A 573 3.17 -19.89 -10.97
N ARG A 574 2.95 -18.59 -11.18
CA ARG A 574 3.23 -17.51 -10.24
C ARG A 574 1.93 -17.08 -9.59
N ILE A 575 1.94 -16.97 -8.26
CA ILE A 575 0.74 -16.71 -7.46
C ILE A 575 1.04 -15.54 -6.52
N ASN A 576 0.21 -14.49 -6.57
CA ASN A 576 0.30 -13.40 -5.61
C ASN A 576 -0.28 -13.83 -4.27
N VAL A 577 0.44 -13.48 -3.20
CA VAL A 577 0.15 -13.90 -1.84
C VAL A 577 0.34 -12.74 -0.87
N GLU A 578 -0.59 -12.63 0.07
CA GLU A 578 -0.46 -11.84 1.29
C GLU A 578 -0.26 -12.78 2.49
N ALA A 579 0.85 -12.66 3.21
CA ALA A 579 1.18 -13.55 4.33
C ALA A 579 2.14 -12.94 5.36
N PRO A 580 2.19 -13.46 6.60
CA PRO A 580 1.22 -14.38 7.18
C PRO A 580 -0.02 -13.64 7.73
N SER A 581 -1.06 -14.38 8.09
CA SER A 581 -2.26 -13.87 8.75
C SER A 581 -2.87 -14.91 9.70
N GLY A 582 -3.77 -14.48 10.56
CA GLY A 582 -4.49 -15.38 11.49
C GLY A 582 -3.89 -15.42 12.89
N SER A 583 -4.79 -15.68 13.85
CA SER A 583 -4.47 -15.75 15.28
C SER A 583 -4.53 -17.19 15.81
N PHE A 584 -5.05 -18.16 15.05
CA PHE A 584 -5.19 -19.56 15.44
C PHE A 584 -3.83 -20.28 15.51
N VAL A 585 -3.08 -20.03 16.59
CA VAL A 585 -1.69 -20.46 16.73
C VAL A 585 -1.41 -21.17 18.05
N PHE A 586 -0.40 -22.04 18.04
CA PHE A 586 0.22 -22.60 19.23
C PHE A 586 1.71 -22.83 18.97
N SER A 587 2.56 -22.19 19.75
CA SER A 587 4.03 -22.20 19.59
C SER A 587 4.74 -23.07 20.62
N GLY A 588 4.03 -23.54 21.65
CA GLY A 588 4.59 -24.31 22.75
C GLY A 588 5.11 -23.46 23.92
N SER A 589 5.05 -22.13 23.80
CA SER A 589 5.39 -21.19 24.88
C SER A 589 4.21 -20.95 25.84
N GLU A 590 3.00 -21.27 25.40
CA GLU A 590 1.76 -20.90 26.07
C GLU A 590 1.41 -21.86 27.22
N ARG A 591 1.57 -23.17 27.00
CA ARG A 591 1.24 -24.26 27.94
C ARG A 591 2.11 -25.48 27.63
N PRO A 592 2.36 -26.40 28.59
CA PRO A 592 3.18 -27.61 28.37
C PRO A 592 2.44 -28.76 27.66
N SER A 593 1.26 -28.50 27.08
CA SER A 593 0.42 -29.52 26.42
C SER A 593 -0.63 -28.85 25.51
N VAL A 594 -1.08 -29.53 24.46
CA VAL A 594 -2.16 -29.04 23.57
C VAL A 594 -3.02 -30.18 23.02
N VAL A 595 -4.33 -29.95 22.88
CA VAL A 595 -5.27 -30.82 22.16
C VAL A 595 -5.59 -30.20 20.81
N LEU A 596 -5.28 -30.91 19.73
CA LEU A 596 -5.47 -30.50 18.33
C LEU A 596 -6.58 -31.36 17.73
N ILE A 597 -7.73 -30.77 17.39
CA ILE A 597 -8.91 -31.49 16.89
C ILE A 597 -9.22 -31.08 15.45
N GLY A 598 -8.96 -31.97 14.50
CA GLY A 598 -9.15 -31.74 13.06
C GLY A 598 -10.32 -32.53 12.46
N GLY A 599 -11.19 -31.85 11.70
CA GLY A 599 -12.25 -32.47 10.90
C GLY A 599 -12.03 -32.27 9.41
N GLY A 600 -11.86 -33.34 8.64
CA GLY A 600 -11.58 -33.23 7.20
C GLY A 600 -10.37 -32.35 6.92
N VAL A 601 -10.51 -31.37 6.01
CA VAL A 601 -9.42 -30.42 5.68
C VAL A 601 -9.03 -29.51 6.85
N GLY A 602 -9.84 -29.42 7.91
CA GLY A 602 -9.48 -28.72 9.16
C GLY A 602 -8.27 -29.32 9.90
N VAL A 603 -7.73 -30.45 9.42
CA VAL A 603 -6.46 -31.02 9.89
C VAL A 603 -5.24 -30.14 9.55
N THR A 604 -5.32 -29.22 8.58
CA THR A 604 -4.17 -28.45 8.09
C THR A 604 -3.50 -27.54 9.14
N PRO A 605 -4.20 -26.76 9.97
CA PRO A 605 -3.57 -26.03 11.08
C PRO A 605 -2.99 -26.98 12.13
N MET A 606 -3.62 -28.14 12.34
CA MET A 606 -3.13 -29.15 13.28
C MET A 606 -1.81 -29.75 12.81
N MET A 607 -1.65 -30.02 11.52
CA MET A 607 -0.39 -30.45 10.93
C MET A 607 0.70 -29.41 11.05
N SER A 608 0.40 -28.13 10.76
CA SER A 608 1.36 -27.03 10.92
C SER A 608 1.95 -26.99 12.34
N ILE A 609 1.08 -27.09 13.36
CA ILE A 609 1.47 -27.09 14.78
C ILE A 609 2.22 -28.38 15.15
N ALA A 610 1.69 -29.55 14.80
CA ALA A 610 2.30 -30.84 15.15
C ALA A 610 3.70 -31.01 14.52
N ARG A 611 3.88 -30.60 13.26
CA ARG A 611 5.16 -30.56 12.58
C ARG A 611 6.13 -29.62 13.31
N TYR A 612 5.71 -28.39 13.62
CA TYR A 612 6.56 -27.40 14.29
C TYR A 612 7.04 -27.83 15.68
N LEU A 613 6.12 -28.32 16.52
CA LEU A 613 6.45 -28.79 17.87
C LEU A 613 7.37 -30.00 17.85
N THR A 614 7.20 -30.88 16.86
CA THR A 614 8.09 -32.04 16.68
C THR A 614 9.46 -31.64 16.16
N ASP A 615 9.54 -30.78 15.15
CA ASP A 615 10.79 -30.29 14.55
C ASP A 615 11.66 -29.52 15.56
N THR A 616 11.02 -28.79 16.48
CA THR A 616 11.72 -28.01 17.52
C THR A 616 12.06 -28.82 18.77
N GLY A 617 11.70 -30.11 18.82
CA GLY A 617 11.96 -30.97 19.98
C GLY A 617 11.22 -30.52 21.24
N TRP A 618 10.05 -29.91 21.09
CA TRP A 618 9.29 -29.34 22.20
C TRP A 618 9.01 -30.38 23.31
N PRO A 619 9.22 -30.04 24.60
CA PRO A 619 9.15 -31.03 25.67
C PRO A 619 7.72 -31.38 26.12
N GLY A 620 6.70 -30.65 25.64
CA GLY A 620 5.30 -30.86 26.02
C GLY A 620 4.60 -32.02 25.31
N THR A 621 3.33 -32.21 25.65
CA THR A 621 2.49 -33.32 25.13
C THR A 621 1.51 -32.83 24.06
N ILE A 622 1.40 -33.57 22.95
CA ILE A 622 0.48 -33.26 21.85
C ILE A 622 -0.61 -34.34 21.80
N TYR A 623 -1.88 -33.96 21.90
CA TYR A 623 -3.00 -34.85 21.63
C TYR A 623 -3.66 -34.46 20.32
N MET A 624 -3.48 -35.26 19.27
CA MET A 624 -4.07 -35.01 17.95
C MET A 624 -5.26 -35.94 17.71
N LEU A 625 -6.46 -35.36 17.61
CA LEU A 625 -7.71 -36.07 17.42
C LEU A 625 -8.30 -35.72 16.05
N ASN A 626 -8.46 -36.70 15.19
CA ASN A 626 -8.95 -36.47 13.82
C ASN A 626 -10.31 -37.14 13.57
N SER A 627 -11.12 -36.53 12.71
CA SER A 627 -12.38 -37.11 12.23
C SER A 627 -12.49 -37.00 10.72
N PHE A 628 -12.74 -38.13 10.06
CA PHE A 628 -12.95 -38.20 8.60
C PHE A 628 -14.20 -39.02 8.26
N LEU A 629 -14.72 -38.85 7.04
CA LEU A 629 -15.95 -39.52 6.61
C LEU A 629 -15.73 -41.01 6.37
N THR A 630 -14.75 -41.36 5.53
CA THR A 630 -14.32 -42.74 5.26
C THR A 630 -12.79 -42.84 5.37
N PRO A 631 -12.18 -44.04 5.40
CA PRO A 631 -10.73 -44.18 5.40
C PRO A 631 -10.04 -43.56 4.17
N LYS A 632 -10.74 -43.47 3.01
CA LYS A 632 -10.21 -42.82 1.80
C LYS A 632 -10.11 -41.29 1.92
N ASP A 633 -10.75 -40.73 2.95
CA ASP A 633 -10.71 -39.30 3.28
C ASP A 633 -9.64 -38.97 4.31
N PHE A 634 -8.85 -39.95 4.78
CA PHE A 634 -7.85 -39.74 5.82
C PHE A 634 -6.65 -38.94 5.26
N ILE A 635 -6.71 -37.63 5.41
CA ILE A 635 -5.66 -36.69 4.97
C ILE A 635 -4.43 -36.85 5.88
N PHE A 636 -3.23 -36.95 5.28
CA PHE A 636 -1.92 -37.08 5.94
C PHE A 636 -1.68 -38.35 6.78
N GLU A 637 -2.42 -39.45 6.54
CA GLU A 637 -2.30 -40.70 7.32
C GLU A 637 -0.85 -41.16 7.55
N SER A 638 -0.08 -41.36 6.48
CA SER A 638 1.32 -41.82 6.55
C SER A 638 2.23 -40.84 7.30
N GLU A 639 1.97 -39.55 7.18
CA GLU A 639 2.81 -38.53 7.79
C GLU A 639 2.53 -38.37 9.28
N ILE A 640 1.26 -38.43 9.68
CA ILE A 640 0.85 -38.41 11.09
C ILE A 640 1.49 -39.60 11.83
N GLU A 641 1.54 -40.78 11.21
CA GLU A 641 2.20 -41.95 11.79
C GLU A 641 3.74 -41.77 11.89
N SER A 642 4.35 -41.12 10.89
CA SER A 642 5.77 -40.75 10.93
C SER A 642 6.08 -39.75 12.05
N LEU A 643 5.23 -38.74 12.25
CA LEU A 643 5.36 -37.77 13.35
C LEU A 643 5.23 -38.47 14.71
N ARG A 644 4.24 -39.36 14.86
CA ARG A 644 4.04 -40.16 16.07
C ARG A 644 5.24 -41.04 16.40
N THR A 645 5.88 -41.63 15.39
CA THR A 645 7.09 -42.45 15.56
C THR A 645 8.30 -41.61 16.00
N ARG A 646 8.42 -40.38 15.50
CA ARG A 646 9.52 -39.45 15.85
C ARG A 646 9.29 -38.70 17.16
N ASN A 647 8.04 -38.57 17.61
CA ASN A 647 7.65 -37.85 18.80
C ASN A 647 6.85 -38.75 19.77
N PRO A 648 7.49 -39.39 20.76
CA PRO A 648 6.80 -40.28 21.70
C PRO A 648 5.80 -39.56 22.62
N ARG A 649 5.79 -38.21 22.64
CA ARG A 649 4.83 -37.39 23.38
C ARG A 649 3.63 -36.96 22.54
N MET A 650 3.55 -37.41 21.28
CA MET A 650 2.42 -37.20 20.40
C MET A 650 1.48 -38.40 20.47
N HIS A 651 0.28 -38.19 20.97
CA HIS A 651 -0.79 -39.16 21.04
C HIS A 651 -1.81 -38.86 19.94
N VAL A 652 -2.13 -39.86 19.12
CA VAL A 652 -3.02 -39.70 17.96
C VAL A 652 -4.21 -40.63 18.10
N ALA A 653 -5.41 -40.12 17.86
CA ALA A 653 -6.60 -40.94 17.70
C ALA A 653 -7.46 -40.42 16.54
N THR A 654 -7.90 -41.32 15.67
CA THR A 654 -8.74 -40.98 14.51
C THR A 654 -10.08 -41.69 14.61
N ALA A 655 -11.17 -40.97 14.34
CA ALA A 655 -12.52 -41.50 14.23
C ALA A 655 -13.01 -41.44 12.78
N ILE A 656 -13.64 -42.53 12.32
CA ILE A 656 -14.30 -42.60 11.00
C ILE A 656 -15.81 -42.65 11.20
N THR A 657 -16.52 -41.68 10.62
CA THR A 657 -17.98 -41.56 10.85
C THR A 657 -18.79 -42.53 9.98
N ASN A 658 -18.26 -42.96 8.84
CA ASN A 658 -18.90 -43.95 7.95
C ASN A 658 -17.89 -45.03 7.50
N PRO A 659 -17.62 -46.04 8.34
CA PRO A 659 -16.67 -47.11 8.06
C PRO A 659 -17.26 -48.29 7.25
N GLU A 660 -18.56 -48.25 6.90
CA GLU A 660 -19.24 -49.39 6.28
C GLU A 660 -18.56 -49.84 4.98
N GLY A 661 -18.32 -51.15 4.85
CA GLY A 661 -17.66 -51.73 3.67
C GLY A 661 -16.15 -51.47 3.58
N THR A 662 -15.52 -51.01 4.67
CA THR A 662 -14.06 -50.73 4.72
C THR A 662 -13.35 -51.62 5.73
N SER A 663 -12.01 -51.68 5.67
CA SER A 663 -11.17 -52.45 6.61
C SER A 663 -10.80 -51.66 7.88
N TRP A 664 -11.54 -50.60 8.21
CA TRP A 664 -11.22 -49.73 9.35
C TRP A 664 -11.45 -50.45 10.69
N SER A 665 -10.40 -50.53 11.51
CA SER A 665 -10.41 -51.16 12.84
C SER A 665 -10.27 -50.15 13.99
N GLY A 666 -10.17 -48.85 13.68
CA GLY A 666 -10.06 -47.78 14.67
C GLY A 666 -11.40 -47.32 15.24
N ALA A 667 -11.41 -46.15 15.87
CA ALA A 667 -12.64 -45.59 16.44
C ALA A 667 -13.67 -45.24 15.35
N THR A 668 -14.96 -45.40 15.68
CA THR A 668 -16.08 -45.17 14.76
C THR A 668 -17.09 -44.19 15.35
N GLY A 669 -17.77 -43.46 14.47
CA GLY A 669 -18.76 -42.45 14.84
C GLY A 669 -18.15 -41.07 15.08
N PHE A 670 -18.96 -40.12 15.55
CA PHE A 670 -18.55 -38.74 15.82
C PHE A 670 -17.71 -38.62 17.09
N ILE A 671 -16.84 -37.60 17.13
CA ILE A 671 -16.13 -37.21 18.35
C ILE A 671 -17.15 -36.81 19.42
N ASN A 672 -17.15 -37.54 20.54
CA ASN A 672 -18.06 -37.35 21.66
C ASN A 672 -17.29 -37.42 23.00
N ALA A 673 -17.99 -37.22 24.11
CA ALA A 673 -17.39 -37.22 25.45
C ALA A 673 -16.56 -38.48 25.75
N ARG A 674 -17.09 -39.66 25.37
CA ARG A 674 -16.42 -40.95 25.57
C ARG A 674 -15.11 -41.03 24.77
N PHE A 675 -15.13 -40.58 23.51
CA PHE A 675 -13.94 -40.55 22.68
C PHE A 675 -12.87 -39.61 23.24
N LEU A 676 -13.27 -38.41 23.68
CA LEU A 676 -12.36 -37.43 24.27
C LEU A 676 -11.72 -37.95 25.56
N GLN A 677 -12.52 -38.47 26.50
CA GLN A 677 -12.03 -39.00 27.78
C GLN A 677 -11.13 -40.23 27.62
N ALA A 678 -11.38 -41.07 26.60
CA ALA A 678 -10.58 -42.25 26.35
C ALA A 678 -9.18 -41.94 25.79
N ASN A 679 -9.02 -40.79 25.11
CA ASN A 679 -7.79 -40.46 24.38
C ASN A 679 -7.02 -39.27 24.97
N VAL A 680 -7.63 -38.48 25.86
CA VAL A 680 -7.00 -37.33 26.50
C VAL A 680 -7.19 -37.42 28.02
N PRO A 681 -6.18 -37.91 28.75
CA PRO A 681 -6.16 -37.87 30.21
C PRO A 681 -6.30 -36.43 30.71
N ASP A 682 -7.04 -36.23 31.80
CA ASP A 682 -7.19 -34.92 32.47
C ASP A 682 -7.51 -33.75 31.51
N ILE A 683 -8.40 -33.98 30.55
CA ILE A 683 -8.71 -33.07 29.42
C ILE A 683 -8.93 -31.60 29.84
N ALA A 684 -9.49 -31.35 31.03
CA ALA A 684 -9.71 -30.02 31.59
C ALA A 684 -8.42 -29.18 31.78
N LEU A 685 -7.24 -29.81 31.81
CA LEU A 685 -5.94 -29.14 31.99
C LEU A 685 -5.31 -28.64 30.69
N HIS A 686 -5.86 -29.02 29.54
CA HIS A 686 -5.21 -28.82 28.25
C HIS A 686 -5.99 -27.80 27.39
N PRO A 687 -5.31 -26.80 26.78
CA PRO A 687 -5.95 -25.96 25.78
C PRO A 687 -6.30 -26.78 24.53
N ALA A 688 -7.46 -26.49 23.93
CA ALA A 688 -7.98 -27.20 22.77
C ALA A 688 -8.11 -26.26 21.57
N LEU A 689 -7.51 -26.65 20.45
CA LEU A 689 -7.65 -26.00 19.15
C LEU A 689 -8.48 -26.91 18.25
N ILE A 690 -9.57 -26.38 17.69
CA ILE A 690 -10.53 -27.14 16.89
C ILE A 690 -10.69 -26.48 15.52
N CYS A 691 -10.58 -27.26 14.45
CA CYS A 691 -10.85 -26.79 13.10
C CYS A 691 -11.53 -27.91 12.29
N GLY A 692 -12.64 -27.59 11.63
CA GLY A 692 -13.42 -28.55 10.86
C GLY A 692 -14.80 -28.00 10.47
N PRO A 693 -15.75 -28.86 10.07
CA PRO A 693 -17.13 -28.44 9.77
C PRO A 693 -17.82 -27.83 11.01
N THR A 694 -18.60 -26.76 10.82
CA THR A 694 -19.30 -26.06 11.92
C THR A 694 -20.07 -26.98 12.86
N PRO A 695 -20.89 -27.95 12.38
CA PRO A 695 -21.63 -28.84 13.28
C PRO A 695 -20.71 -29.69 14.18
N MET A 696 -19.53 -30.07 13.68
CA MET A 696 -18.54 -30.78 14.46
C MET A 696 -17.90 -29.85 15.50
N MET A 697 -17.49 -28.65 15.11
CA MET A 697 -16.84 -27.70 16.02
C MET A 697 -17.76 -27.32 17.17
N ASP A 698 -19.03 -27.03 16.91
CA ASP A 698 -20.02 -26.68 17.93
C ASP A 698 -20.24 -27.83 18.92
N ALA A 699 -20.44 -29.04 18.42
CA ALA A 699 -20.64 -30.23 19.24
C ALA A 699 -19.42 -30.55 20.12
N VAL A 700 -18.21 -30.47 19.55
CA VAL A 700 -16.96 -30.74 20.29
C VAL A 700 -16.69 -29.65 21.31
N LYS A 701 -16.88 -28.36 20.97
CA LYS A 701 -16.72 -27.23 21.89
C LYS A 701 -17.66 -27.35 23.09
N ALA A 702 -18.95 -27.64 22.85
CA ALA A 702 -19.93 -27.88 23.92
C ALA A 702 -19.51 -29.07 24.81
N THR A 703 -19.01 -30.15 24.20
CA THR A 703 -18.55 -31.33 24.93
C THR A 703 -17.33 -31.03 25.80
N LEU A 704 -16.33 -30.30 25.28
CA LEU A 704 -15.13 -29.92 26.03
C LEU A 704 -15.46 -29.04 27.25
N ILE A 705 -16.36 -28.07 27.06
CA ILE A 705 -16.85 -27.23 28.17
C ILE A 705 -17.58 -28.10 29.21
N GLY A 706 -18.44 -29.02 28.76
CA GLY A 706 -19.11 -29.97 29.65
C GLY A 706 -18.17 -30.92 30.41
N LEU A 707 -16.98 -31.19 29.84
CA LEU A 707 -15.90 -31.95 30.47
C LEU A 707 -14.99 -31.10 31.37
N GLY A 708 -15.27 -29.79 31.51
CA GLY A 708 -14.56 -28.90 32.43
C GLY A 708 -13.41 -28.11 31.81
N VAL A 709 -13.23 -28.13 30.48
CA VAL A 709 -12.25 -27.26 29.81
C VAL A 709 -12.74 -25.80 29.89
N PRO A 710 -11.93 -24.85 30.41
CA PRO A 710 -12.34 -23.45 30.47
C PRO A 710 -12.63 -22.89 29.07
N ALA A 711 -13.73 -22.15 28.91
CA ALA A 711 -14.15 -21.64 27.61
C ALA A 711 -13.06 -20.81 26.89
N GLY A 712 -12.30 -19.99 27.63
CA GLY A 712 -11.19 -19.21 27.08
C GLY A 712 -9.98 -20.04 26.63
N GLN A 713 -9.96 -21.34 26.91
CA GLN A 713 -8.92 -22.28 26.45
C GLN A 713 -9.39 -23.16 25.29
N VAL A 714 -10.63 -22.98 24.81
CA VAL A 714 -11.15 -23.65 23.61
C VAL A 714 -11.18 -22.65 22.45
N ARG A 715 -10.34 -22.88 21.44
CA ARG A 715 -10.19 -22.01 20.27
C ARG A 715 -10.70 -22.75 19.04
N THR A 716 -11.47 -22.05 18.21
CA THR A 716 -12.04 -22.58 16.97
C THR A 716 -11.57 -21.77 15.77
N GLU A 717 -11.33 -22.43 14.64
CA GLU A 717 -11.11 -21.77 13.34
C GLU A 717 -12.07 -22.36 12.31
N SER A 718 -12.94 -21.52 11.75
CA SER A 718 -13.91 -21.91 10.72
C SER A 718 -13.42 -21.56 9.33
N PHE A 719 -13.42 -22.55 8.44
CA PHE A 719 -13.09 -22.37 7.01
C PHE A 719 -14.27 -21.90 6.17
N GLY A 720 -15.44 -21.67 6.78
CA GLY A 720 -16.65 -21.25 6.08
C GLY A 720 -17.21 -22.37 5.21
N THR A 721 -18.31 -22.97 5.66
CA THR A 721 -19.10 -23.85 4.81
C THR A 721 -20.56 -23.43 4.89
N ASP A 722 -21.00 -22.59 3.95
CA ASP A 722 -22.22 -22.88 3.17
C ASP A 722 -22.46 -21.89 2.00
N LYS A 723 -22.59 -22.49 0.81
CA LYS A 723 -23.47 -22.14 -0.32
C LYS A 723 -23.40 -20.75 -0.98
N ARG A 724 -22.34 -20.43 -1.75
CA ARG A 724 -22.56 -19.92 -3.13
C ARG A 724 -21.29 -19.80 -3.96
N ASP A 725 -21.40 -20.24 -5.21
CA ASP A 725 -20.50 -19.84 -6.28
C ASP A 725 -20.78 -18.36 -6.60
N PRO A 726 -19.82 -17.43 -6.53
CA PRO A 726 -20.02 -16.01 -6.86
C PRO A 726 -20.43 -15.79 -8.33
N THR A 727 -20.32 -16.81 -9.19
CA THR A 727 -20.84 -16.78 -10.58
C THR A 727 -22.31 -17.19 -10.70
N GLN A 728 -22.90 -17.79 -9.66
CA GLN A 728 -24.34 -18.04 -9.62
C GLN A 728 -25.08 -16.76 -9.24
N LYS A 729 -25.55 -16.03 -10.26
CA LYS A 729 -26.57 -14.99 -10.09
C LYS A 729 -27.70 -15.54 -9.23
N ALA A 730 -28.15 -14.76 -8.25
CA ALA A 730 -29.28 -15.15 -7.42
C ALA A 730 -30.47 -15.51 -8.31
N ASP A 731 -31.22 -16.54 -7.92
CA ASP A 731 -32.45 -16.90 -8.60
C ASP A 731 -33.34 -15.65 -8.68
N LYS A 732 -33.54 -15.12 -9.89
CA LYS A 732 -34.29 -13.88 -10.10
C LYS A 732 -35.76 -14.02 -9.71
N SER A 733 -36.22 -15.24 -9.42
CA SER A 733 -37.55 -15.53 -8.88
C SER A 733 -37.65 -15.40 -7.36
N ALA A 734 -36.53 -15.29 -6.63
CA ALA A 734 -36.52 -15.12 -5.18
C ALA A 734 -37.09 -13.76 -4.77
N LYS A 735 -37.93 -13.75 -3.73
CA LYS A 735 -38.61 -12.55 -3.22
C LYS A 735 -37.58 -11.51 -2.75
N VAL A 736 -37.78 -10.26 -3.18
CA VAL A 736 -37.05 -9.09 -2.66
C VAL A 736 -37.44 -8.89 -1.19
N VAL A 737 -36.45 -8.84 -0.31
CA VAL A 737 -36.63 -8.72 1.15
C VAL A 737 -36.25 -7.33 1.67
N ALA A 738 -35.36 -6.60 0.99
CA ALA A 738 -34.89 -5.29 1.43
C ALA A 738 -34.26 -4.48 0.29
N LYS A 739 -34.21 -3.16 0.45
CA LYS A 739 -33.33 -2.25 -0.28
C LYS A 739 -32.07 -1.97 0.54
N VAL A 740 -30.91 -2.15 -0.06
CA VAL A 740 -29.60 -1.85 0.53
C VAL A 740 -29.04 -0.60 -0.15
N SER A 741 -28.72 0.42 0.64
CA SER A 741 -28.13 1.68 0.14
C SER A 741 -26.68 1.80 0.61
N PHE A 742 -25.78 2.08 -0.33
CA PHE A 742 -24.34 2.18 -0.09
C PHE A 742 -23.94 3.66 -0.04
N LEU A 743 -23.90 4.21 1.17
CA LEU A 743 -23.55 5.60 1.45
C LEU A 743 -22.11 5.87 1.01
N GLY A 744 -21.86 7.05 0.44
CA GLY A 744 -20.56 7.41 -0.16
C GLY A 744 -20.45 7.07 -1.66
N THR A 745 -21.10 6.00 -2.13
CA THR A 745 -21.13 5.65 -3.57
C THR A 745 -22.36 6.21 -4.30
N GLY A 746 -23.46 6.46 -3.57
CA GLY A 746 -24.75 6.86 -4.14
C GLY A 746 -25.52 5.72 -4.83
N LEU A 747 -25.02 4.48 -4.73
CA LEU A 747 -25.63 3.29 -5.32
C LEU A 747 -26.57 2.59 -4.33
N SER A 748 -27.56 1.88 -4.85
CA SER A 748 -28.46 1.03 -4.05
C SER A 748 -28.92 -0.18 -4.85
N ALA A 749 -29.10 -1.31 -4.19
CA ALA A 749 -29.59 -2.55 -4.81
C ALA A 749 -30.65 -3.24 -3.93
N HIS A 750 -31.35 -4.20 -4.52
CA HIS A 750 -32.39 -4.96 -3.82
C HIS A 750 -31.83 -6.30 -3.36
N ALA A 751 -31.87 -6.54 -2.05
CA ALA A 751 -31.56 -7.83 -1.47
C ALA A 751 -32.73 -8.80 -1.69
N ARG A 752 -32.41 -10.03 -2.09
CA ARG A 752 -33.35 -11.15 -2.15
C ARG A 752 -33.12 -12.08 -0.96
N ALA A 753 -34.12 -12.87 -0.60
CA ALA A 753 -34.02 -13.79 0.52
C ALA A 753 -32.77 -14.70 0.40
N GLY A 754 -31.94 -14.75 1.44
CA GLY A 754 -30.70 -15.53 1.50
C GLY A 754 -29.48 -14.88 0.82
N MET A 755 -29.50 -13.56 0.58
CA MET A 755 -28.31 -12.79 0.18
C MET A 755 -27.66 -12.14 1.40
N SER A 756 -26.33 -12.21 1.47
CA SER A 756 -25.56 -11.35 2.37
C SER A 756 -25.45 -9.92 1.81
N LEU A 757 -25.11 -8.95 2.65
CA LEU A 757 -24.87 -7.57 2.21
C LEU A 757 -23.68 -7.47 1.25
N LEU A 758 -22.68 -8.35 1.39
CA LEU A 758 -21.58 -8.46 0.43
C LEU A 758 -22.08 -8.95 -0.93
N ASP A 759 -23.02 -9.89 -1.00
CA ASP A 759 -23.60 -10.33 -2.28
C ASP A 759 -24.40 -9.21 -2.95
N VAL A 760 -25.10 -8.41 -2.16
CA VAL A 760 -25.84 -7.25 -2.68
C VAL A 760 -24.88 -6.16 -3.17
N ALA A 761 -23.73 -6.01 -2.53
CA ALA A 761 -22.67 -5.10 -2.97
C ALA A 761 -22.02 -5.57 -4.27
N ASP A 762 -21.68 -6.86 -4.37
CA ASP A 762 -21.16 -7.50 -5.58
C ASP A 762 -22.15 -7.34 -6.76
N GLU A 763 -23.47 -7.54 -6.54
CA GLU A 763 -24.50 -7.30 -7.60
C GLU A 763 -24.63 -5.83 -8.00
N ALA A 764 -24.29 -4.90 -7.10
CA ALA A 764 -24.38 -3.46 -7.33
C ALA A 764 -23.08 -2.84 -7.89
N ASP A 765 -22.06 -3.67 -8.18
CA ASP A 765 -20.69 -3.22 -8.49
C ASP A 765 -20.09 -2.31 -7.40
N VAL A 766 -20.49 -2.52 -6.14
CA VAL A 766 -19.95 -1.82 -4.96
C VAL A 766 -18.88 -2.71 -4.33
N PHE A 767 -17.66 -2.19 -4.30
CA PHE A 767 -16.53 -2.91 -3.73
C PHE A 767 -16.53 -2.81 -2.20
N ILE A 768 -16.54 -3.95 -1.53
CA ILE A 768 -16.27 -4.09 -0.10
C ILE A 768 -15.08 -5.06 0.04
N ASP A 769 -14.05 -4.66 0.76
CA ASP A 769 -12.88 -5.51 1.00
C ASP A 769 -13.32 -6.86 1.59
N ASN A 770 -12.83 -7.99 1.07
CA ASN A 770 -13.19 -9.31 1.61
C ASN A 770 -12.11 -10.36 1.34
N ALA A 771 -12.00 -11.35 2.22
CA ALA A 771 -11.07 -12.47 2.07
C ALA A 771 -11.70 -13.83 2.43
N CYS A 772 -12.06 -14.06 3.69
CA CYS A 772 -12.58 -15.36 4.13
C CYS A 772 -14.03 -15.65 3.70
N ARG A 773 -14.86 -14.59 3.58
CA ARG A 773 -16.32 -14.65 3.44
C ARG A 773 -17.04 -15.56 4.46
N SER A 774 -16.37 -15.93 5.56
CA SER A 774 -16.87 -16.78 6.64
C SER A 774 -17.00 -16.05 7.98
N GLY A 775 -16.73 -14.75 8.00
CA GLY A 775 -16.81 -13.91 9.19
C GLY A 775 -15.65 -14.05 10.19
N THR A 776 -14.54 -14.69 9.80
CA THR A 776 -13.40 -14.93 10.71
C THR A 776 -12.22 -13.97 10.50
N CYS A 777 -12.10 -13.34 9.34
CA CYS A 777 -10.94 -12.48 9.02
C CYS A 777 -11.17 -10.98 9.24
N GLY A 778 -12.42 -10.54 9.50
CA GLY A 778 -12.75 -9.12 9.70
C GLY A 778 -12.65 -8.21 8.46
N THR A 779 -12.12 -8.70 7.33
CA THR A 779 -11.88 -7.85 6.15
C THR A 779 -13.15 -7.25 5.55
N CYS A 780 -14.29 -7.94 5.68
CA CYS A 780 -15.61 -7.49 5.17
C CYS A 780 -16.33 -6.53 6.13
N LEU A 781 -15.60 -5.88 7.03
CA LEU A 781 -16.13 -4.97 8.05
C LEU A 781 -16.63 -3.67 7.41
N VAL A 782 -17.90 -3.36 7.66
CA VAL A 782 -18.57 -2.15 7.19
C VAL A 782 -19.45 -1.61 8.31
N LYS A 783 -19.78 -0.32 8.27
CA LYS A 783 -20.60 0.31 9.31
C LYS A 783 -22.06 0.36 8.89
N LEU A 784 -22.94 -0.21 9.72
CA LEU A 784 -24.39 -0.13 9.55
C LEU A 784 -24.88 1.21 10.12
N LYS A 785 -25.35 2.11 9.25
CA LYS A 785 -25.86 3.43 9.66
C LYS A 785 -27.33 3.40 10.05
N SER A 786 -28.12 2.60 9.36
CA SER A 786 -29.54 2.43 9.65
C SER A 786 -30.05 1.07 9.17
N GLY A 787 -31.13 0.60 9.79
CA GLY A 787 -31.73 -0.72 9.55
C GLY A 787 -31.22 -1.81 10.48
N GLU A 788 -31.68 -3.05 10.26
CA GLU A 788 -31.35 -4.20 11.08
C GLU A 788 -30.88 -5.36 10.20
N VAL A 789 -29.85 -6.06 10.66
CA VAL A 789 -29.26 -7.21 9.97
C VAL A 789 -29.22 -8.41 10.90
N ARG A 790 -29.38 -9.60 10.34
CA ARG A 790 -29.11 -10.85 11.02
C ARG A 790 -27.70 -11.30 10.67
N MET A 791 -26.84 -11.37 11.69
CA MET A 791 -25.47 -11.86 11.54
C MET A 791 -25.43 -13.40 11.61
N GLY A 792 -24.75 -14.03 10.65
CA GLY A 792 -24.42 -15.45 10.70
C GLY A 792 -23.33 -15.78 11.74
N THR A 793 -22.32 -14.92 11.84
CA THR A 793 -21.30 -14.91 12.91
C THR A 793 -20.73 -13.51 13.06
N ASP A 794 -20.30 -13.15 14.26
CA ASP A 794 -19.69 -11.86 14.59
C ASP A 794 -18.34 -12.02 15.32
N GLU A 795 -17.72 -13.20 15.22
CA GLU A 795 -16.51 -13.57 15.98
C GLU A 795 -15.28 -12.70 15.64
N ALA A 796 -15.22 -12.13 14.43
CA ALA A 796 -14.14 -11.23 14.05
C ALA A 796 -14.35 -9.77 14.47
N LEU A 797 -15.44 -9.45 15.18
CA LEU A 797 -15.70 -8.11 15.72
C LEU A 797 -15.37 -8.06 17.22
N SER A 798 -14.65 -7.03 17.63
CA SER A 798 -14.50 -6.67 19.04
C SER A 798 -15.81 -6.13 19.63
N ASP A 799 -15.93 -6.16 20.96
CA ASP A 799 -17.12 -5.64 21.65
C ASP A 799 -17.36 -4.15 21.40
N ASP A 800 -16.30 -3.38 21.16
CA ASP A 800 -16.41 -1.94 20.88
C ASP A 800 -16.82 -1.68 19.42
N GLU A 801 -16.32 -2.45 18.46
CA GLU A 801 -16.79 -2.40 17.07
C GLU A 801 -18.28 -2.75 16.97
N LYS A 802 -18.75 -3.74 17.74
CA LYS A 802 -20.17 -4.09 17.82
C LYS A 802 -21.01 -2.93 18.37
N LYS A 803 -20.55 -2.25 19.42
CA LYS A 803 -21.23 -1.06 19.97
C LYS A 803 -21.26 0.10 18.98
N ASP A 804 -20.20 0.26 18.19
CA ASP A 804 -20.07 1.33 17.20
C ASP A 804 -20.83 1.06 15.89
N GLY A 805 -21.57 -0.05 15.81
CA GLY A 805 -22.44 -0.39 14.69
C GLY A 805 -21.71 -1.03 13.50
N TYR A 806 -20.53 -1.60 13.72
CA TYR A 806 -19.84 -2.37 12.69
C TYR A 806 -20.43 -3.77 12.55
N ILE A 807 -20.48 -4.24 11.30
CA ILE A 807 -20.99 -5.55 10.92
C ILE A 807 -20.04 -6.19 9.90
N LEU A 808 -20.10 -7.52 9.77
CA LEU A 808 -19.36 -8.24 8.73
C LEU A 808 -20.27 -8.44 7.51
N ALA A 809 -20.08 -7.65 6.45
CA ALA A 809 -20.94 -7.65 5.25
C ALA A 809 -21.12 -9.04 4.64
N CYS A 810 -20.09 -9.89 4.73
CA CYS A 810 -20.09 -11.24 4.23
C CYS A 810 -20.90 -12.25 5.06
N GLN A 811 -21.39 -11.85 6.23
CA GLN A 811 -22.21 -12.67 7.13
C GLN A 811 -23.52 -11.97 7.54
N ALA A 812 -23.72 -10.73 7.11
CA ALA A 812 -24.90 -9.94 7.43
C ALA A 812 -25.99 -10.15 6.38
N GLU A 813 -27.17 -10.63 6.79
CA GLU A 813 -28.37 -10.66 5.96
C GLU A 813 -29.32 -9.52 6.37
N PRO A 814 -29.88 -8.73 5.44
CA PRO A 814 -30.80 -7.65 5.80
C PRO A 814 -32.15 -8.18 6.28
N CYS A 815 -32.64 -7.66 7.41
CA CYS A 815 -33.98 -7.93 7.95
C CYS A 815 -35.04 -6.91 7.47
N GLY A 816 -34.61 -5.89 6.72
CA GLY A 816 -35.40 -4.79 6.16
C GLY A 816 -34.46 -3.84 5.41
N ASP A 817 -34.94 -2.67 5.01
CA ASP A 817 -34.10 -1.68 4.34
C ASP A 817 -32.94 -1.24 5.24
N VAL A 818 -31.73 -1.22 4.68
CA VAL A 818 -30.49 -0.91 5.40
C VAL A 818 -29.64 0.10 4.65
N GLU A 819 -28.89 0.90 5.41
CA GLU A 819 -27.88 1.83 4.88
C GLU A 819 -26.50 1.48 5.43
N LEU A 820 -25.55 1.28 4.52
CA LEU A 820 -24.18 0.91 4.81
C LEU A 820 -23.24 2.05 4.45
N GLU A 821 -22.32 2.38 5.36
CA GLU A 821 -21.14 3.18 5.04
C GLU A 821 -20.04 2.22 4.59
N VAL A 822 -19.69 2.32 3.30
CA VAL A 822 -18.73 1.46 2.58
C VAL A 822 -17.57 2.26 2.01
#